data_AF-A0A024UQD3-F1
#
_entry.id   AF-A0A024UQD3-F1
#
_cell.length_a   1.000
_cell.length_b   1.000
_cell.length_c   1.000
_cell.angle_alpha   90.00
_cell.angle_beta   90.00
_cell.angle_gamma   90.00
#
_symmetry.space_group_name_H-M   'P 1'
#
loop_
_entity.id
_entity.type
_entity.pdbx_description
1 polymer ?
#
loop_
_entity_poly.entity_id
_entity_poly.type
_entity_poly.pdbx_seq_one_letter_code
_entity_poly.pdbx_strand_id
1 'polypeptide(L)'
;MSQPNNNPTVQQQPPDVPVTYANWTEYIDDDTGKPYYHNNVTQQCVWEAPEEFRVEKARADVKKLFDPLQQRSVSKEQTDNKNTTTKEEPSSSPPAVSPAAESKPVDPAPSSEVESTPAQPVEDIEETYKKMTQAEKVATFKALLKSAGIQPKMKWNESTKLLINAPAWKVLNTVGEKKQAFAEFTTQLANELNVEKRRKQKIARENFLKLLAGNDRVTSQTRWPDLLDKSLGLVTDDRWNDVEDDAERRDLFSTYIADLGRNEREFKRQQRDAHRRTFLATLRDPSQHGLALNATTKFHEVRDKLLEVDSIKALNLHRADVQDWFNEYMDDLRREEELKKREERQRLREKEDELAATFKAFLNDEVKAKRLTTASRWRDCWSGYEANPTYCELKKLHSGLPRDIFESVMDRLHDALRDERSWLKHVVADAEFVVKYNSTLTLFLQHIRPTVEKFVRDRDNESGASPRQAFLSSLLDEATVPASVAEWFDAAHAKELERYQRMEAERLKKVDAFEEMLMEYYFRSDHLTTTWEDARAEIQHRSAYRALDDGAEVAFQQYMQKLQKKMESLTKTRKAVEASELERAQFQTPDSDAARRHHRSPSRSRSRSSHKRKRADRSVSKERKRSKKSSKKSSKKKHKRSRSRSG
;
A
#
# COMPACT_ATOMS: atom_id res chain seq x y z
N MET A 1 18.23 -35.19 68.23
CA MET A 1 19.19 -34.58 67.28
C MET A 1 18.42 -34.37 65.99
N SER A 2 18.16 -33.17 65.48
CA SER A 2 18.61 -31.81 65.76
C SER A 2 17.48 -30.89 65.26
N GLN A 3 16.88 -30.13 66.17
CA GLN A 3 16.97 -28.66 66.28
C GLN A 3 16.11 -27.90 65.24
N PRO A 4 15.25 -26.97 65.71
CA PRO A 4 14.18 -26.36 64.92
C PRO A 4 14.67 -25.11 64.18
N ASN A 5 14.05 -24.82 63.04
CA ASN A 5 14.35 -23.64 62.24
C ASN A 5 13.75 -22.40 62.92
N ASN A 6 14.58 -21.71 63.71
CA ASN A 6 14.32 -20.40 64.27
C ASN A 6 14.25 -19.37 63.13
N ASN A 7 13.03 -19.04 62.71
CA ASN A 7 12.78 -17.82 61.96
C ASN A 7 12.59 -16.69 63.00
N PRO A 8 13.50 -15.72 63.12
CA PRO A 8 13.30 -14.62 64.05
C PRO A 8 12.16 -13.73 63.52
N THR A 9 11.11 -13.66 64.32
CA THR A 9 10.13 -12.59 64.43
C THR A 9 10.67 -11.27 63.88
N VAL A 10 10.18 -10.85 62.71
CA VAL A 10 10.25 -9.45 62.30
C VAL A 10 9.30 -8.71 63.24
N GLN A 11 9.87 -8.15 64.31
CA GLN A 11 9.21 -7.13 65.10
C GLN A 11 8.83 -6.01 64.14
N GLN A 12 7.52 -5.86 63.94
CA GLN A 12 6.94 -4.66 63.35
C GLN A 12 7.50 -3.46 64.11
N GLN A 13 8.19 -2.58 63.38
CA GLN A 13 8.42 -1.21 63.86
C GLN A 13 7.04 -0.60 64.17
N PRO A 14 6.92 0.21 65.24
CA PRO A 14 5.67 0.87 65.58
C PRO A 14 5.20 1.76 64.41
N PRO A 15 3.87 1.94 64.27
CA PRO A 15 3.23 2.50 63.08
C PRO A 15 3.75 3.91 62.75
N ASP A 16 3.85 4.18 61.45
CA ASP A 16 4.03 5.51 60.88
C ASP A 16 3.15 6.49 61.64
N VAL A 17 3.78 7.51 62.22
CA VAL A 17 3.07 8.59 62.91
C VAL A 17 2.05 9.15 61.91
N PRO A 18 0.74 9.10 62.21
CA PRO A 18 -0.27 9.45 61.22
C PRO A 18 -0.09 10.93 60.85
N VAL A 19 0.09 11.16 59.56
CA VAL A 19 0.51 12.47 59.06
C VAL A 19 -0.64 13.46 59.25
N THR A 20 -0.40 14.46 60.10
CA THR A 20 -1.39 15.47 60.44
C THR A 20 -1.08 16.76 59.67
N TYR A 21 -2.05 17.26 58.90
CA TYR A 21 -1.98 18.55 58.22
C TYR A 21 -3.22 19.39 58.55
N ALA A 22 -3.03 20.65 58.95
CA ALA A 22 -4.10 21.59 59.28
C ALA A 22 -5.19 21.01 60.20
N ASN A 23 -4.80 20.35 61.30
CA ASN A 23 -5.67 19.68 62.27
C ASN A 23 -6.40 18.43 61.78
N TRP A 24 -6.15 17.96 60.56
CA TRP A 24 -6.70 16.72 60.02
C TRP A 24 -5.63 15.64 59.97
N THR A 25 -5.98 14.45 60.46
CA THR A 25 -5.10 13.28 60.52
C THR A 25 -5.60 12.24 59.52
N GLU A 26 -4.73 11.78 58.63
CA GLU A 26 -5.02 10.69 57.70
C GLU A 26 -4.86 9.34 58.43
N TYR A 27 -5.93 8.55 58.44
CA TYR A 27 -5.98 7.19 58.95
C TYR A 27 -6.37 6.24 57.83
N ILE A 28 -5.98 4.98 57.92
CA ILE A 28 -6.42 3.93 57.00
C ILE A 28 -7.43 3.08 57.75
N ASP A 29 -8.59 2.86 57.15
CA ASP A 29 -9.59 1.95 57.70
C ASP A 29 -9.14 0.50 57.49
N ASP A 30 -9.01 -0.26 58.58
CA ASP A 30 -8.44 -1.62 58.56
C ASP A 30 -9.31 -2.61 57.76
N ASP A 31 -10.62 -2.37 57.69
CA ASP A 31 -11.57 -3.24 56.99
C ASP A 31 -11.64 -2.96 55.48
N THR A 32 -11.55 -1.70 55.06
CA THR A 32 -11.68 -1.30 53.65
C THR A 32 -10.38 -0.91 52.96
N GLY A 33 -9.29 -0.72 53.73
CA GLY A 33 -8.00 -0.24 53.24
C GLY A 33 -8.03 1.18 52.66
N LYS A 34 -9.12 1.93 52.88
CA LYS A 34 -9.31 3.27 52.34
C LYS A 34 -8.87 4.33 53.36
N PRO A 35 -8.21 5.41 52.92
CA PRO A 35 -7.87 6.50 53.81
C PRO A 35 -9.12 7.29 54.20
N TYR A 36 -9.24 7.64 55.48
CA TYR A 36 -10.21 8.59 56.03
C TYR A 36 -9.48 9.66 56.84
N TYR A 37 -10.06 10.85 56.90
CA TYR A 37 -9.44 12.03 57.51
C TYR A 37 -10.24 12.42 58.74
N HIS A 38 -9.57 12.48 59.89
CA HIS A 38 -10.16 12.86 61.17
C HIS A 38 -9.69 14.25 61.59
N ASN A 39 -10.62 15.16 61.84
CA ASN A 39 -10.32 16.49 62.37
C ASN A 39 -10.13 16.41 63.88
N ASN A 40 -8.92 16.66 64.34
CA ASN A 40 -8.55 16.58 65.75
C ASN A 40 -9.26 17.64 66.63
N VAL A 41 -9.77 18.72 66.03
CA VAL A 41 -10.46 19.83 66.75
C VAL A 41 -11.98 19.64 66.74
N THR A 42 -12.57 19.33 65.58
CA THR A 42 -14.03 19.19 65.44
C THR A 42 -14.53 17.76 65.65
N GLN A 43 -13.63 16.80 65.79
CA GLN A 43 -13.89 15.35 65.92
C GLN A 43 -14.70 14.77 64.75
N GLN A 44 -14.64 15.42 63.58
CA GLN A 44 -15.32 14.98 62.36
C GLN A 44 -14.45 14.00 61.56
N CYS A 45 -15.05 12.96 61.01
CA CYS A 45 -14.39 12.01 60.11
C CYS A 45 -15.00 12.13 58.71
N VAL A 46 -14.16 12.31 57.70
CA VAL A 46 -14.58 12.37 56.29
C VAL A 46 -13.73 11.42 55.45
N TRP A 47 -14.36 10.77 54.48
CA TRP A 47 -13.70 9.85 53.55
C TRP A 47 -13.00 10.58 52.39
N GLU A 48 -13.34 11.85 52.18
CA GLU A 48 -12.70 12.71 51.19
C GLU A 48 -11.76 13.69 51.88
N ALA A 49 -10.55 13.85 51.34
CA ALA A 49 -9.54 14.74 51.90
C ALA A 49 -10.05 16.19 51.99
N PRO A 50 -10.16 16.77 53.20
CA PRO A 50 -10.61 18.15 53.39
C PRO A 50 -9.73 19.15 52.63
N GLU A 51 -10.31 20.30 52.26
CA GLU A 51 -9.58 21.35 51.53
C GLU A 51 -8.34 21.84 52.30
N GLU A 52 -8.47 22.07 53.61
CA GLU A 52 -7.36 22.49 54.47
C GLU A 52 -6.21 21.45 54.49
N PHE A 53 -6.54 20.16 54.62
CA PHE A 53 -5.56 19.07 54.57
C PHE A 53 -4.87 18.97 53.21
N ARG A 54 -5.62 19.14 52.11
CA ARG A 54 -5.09 19.06 50.74
C ARG A 54 -4.16 20.22 50.39
N VAL A 55 -4.53 21.44 50.76
CA VAL A 55 -3.71 22.63 50.52
C VAL A 55 -2.38 22.48 51.28
N GLU A 56 -2.43 22.04 52.52
CA GLU A 56 -1.24 21.91 53.35
C GLU A 56 -0.36 20.70 52.96
N LYS A 57 -0.97 19.59 52.55
CA LYS A 57 -0.25 18.44 51.95
C LYS A 57 0.44 18.83 50.64
N ALA A 58 -0.23 19.60 49.77
CA ALA A 58 0.38 20.11 48.54
C ALA A 58 1.55 21.08 48.82
N ARG A 59 1.42 21.95 49.82
CA ARG A 59 2.51 22.80 50.30
C ARG A 59 3.67 21.98 50.86
N ALA A 60 3.38 20.95 51.63
CA ALA A 60 4.37 20.03 52.18
C ALA A 60 5.08 19.22 51.08
N ASP A 61 4.37 18.77 50.05
CA ASP A 61 4.96 18.00 48.95
C ASP A 61 5.81 18.88 48.02
N VAL A 62 5.41 20.13 47.79
CA VAL A 62 6.27 21.14 47.14
C VAL A 62 7.49 21.43 48.02
N LYS A 63 7.34 21.53 49.34
CA LYS A 63 8.46 21.71 50.27
C LYS A 63 9.44 20.52 50.26
N LYS A 64 8.93 19.28 50.13
CA LYS A 64 9.73 18.03 49.99
C LYS A 64 10.47 17.95 48.66
N LEU A 65 9.86 18.42 47.56
CA LEU A 65 10.49 18.50 46.24
C LEU A 65 11.77 19.36 46.21
N PHE A 66 11.95 20.24 47.20
CA PHE A 66 13.10 21.14 47.31
C PHE A 66 13.98 20.87 48.56
N ASP A 67 13.83 19.74 49.25
CA ASP A 67 14.64 19.39 50.43
C ASP A 67 15.87 18.50 50.04
N PRO A 68 17.13 18.84 50.40
CA PRO A 68 18.32 18.17 49.85
C PRO A 68 18.56 16.72 50.30
N LEU A 69 17.75 16.15 51.21
CA LEU A 69 18.00 14.84 51.83
C LEU A 69 17.19 13.66 51.27
N GLN A 70 16.35 13.84 50.23
CA GLN A 70 15.62 12.74 49.59
C GLN A 70 15.93 12.49 48.12
N GLN A 71 16.98 13.12 47.57
CA GLN A 71 17.40 12.88 46.19
C GLN A 71 18.25 11.60 45.98
N ARG A 72 18.21 10.65 46.92
CA ARG A 72 18.98 9.37 46.84
C ARG A 72 18.13 8.09 46.81
N SER A 73 16.80 8.19 46.75
CA SER A 73 15.93 7.00 46.81
C SER A 73 14.72 7.08 45.86
N VAL A 74 14.92 7.55 44.63
CA VAL A 74 13.94 7.37 43.54
C VAL A 74 14.66 7.19 42.20
N SER A 75 15.42 6.10 42.07
CA SER A 75 15.91 5.63 40.76
C SER A 75 16.15 4.13 40.81
N LYS A 76 15.08 3.37 41.02
CA LYS A 76 14.97 1.97 40.63
C LYS A 76 13.50 1.58 40.67
N GLU A 77 12.79 1.81 39.57
CA GLU A 77 11.86 0.84 38.96
C GLU A 77 11.25 1.42 37.68
N GLN A 78 11.22 0.55 36.66
CA GLN A 78 10.54 0.67 35.36
C GLN A 78 11.22 1.52 34.26
N THR A 79 12.17 0.87 33.58
CA THR A 79 12.26 0.94 32.12
C THR A 79 11.85 -0.41 31.54
N ASP A 80 10.83 -0.43 30.68
CA ASP A 80 10.57 -1.54 29.77
C ASP A 80 10.32 -0.99 28.35
N ASN A 81 11.15 -1.45 27.41
CA ASN A 81 10.95 -1.55 25.95
C ASN A 81 10.87 -0.24 25.11
N LYS A 82 11.53 -0.09 23.94
CA LYS A 82 12.42 -0.94 23.13
C LYS A 82 13.03 -0.10 21.98
N ASN A 83 14.31 -0.34 21.65
CA ASN A 83 15.00 -0.27 20.33
C ASN A 83 15.06 1.06 19.53
N THR A 84 16.14 1.45 18.82
CA THR A 84 17.27 0.70 18.20
C THR A 84 18.42 1.64 17.77
N THR A 85 19.67 1.19 18.00
CA THR A 85 20.85 1.16 17.08
C THR A 85 21.47 2.50 16.61
N THR A 86 22.77 2.82 16.83
CA THR A 86 23.96 2.12 16.28
C THR A 86 25.29 2.63 16.92
N LYS A 87 26.19 1.67 17.29
CA LYS A 87 27.70 1.59 17.32
C LYS A 87 28.58 2.81 17.71
N GLU A 88 29.75 2.70 18.34
CA GLU A 88 30.72 1.60 18.60
C GLU A 88 31.67 1.98 19.76
N GLU A 89 32.28 0.95 20.35
CA GLU A 89 33.19 0.81 21.52
C GLU A 89 34.67 1.23 21.29
N PRO A 90 35.68 1.00 22.19
CA PRO A 90 35.68 0.67 23.63
C PRO A 90 36.80 1.33 24.51
N SER A 91 36.77 0.98 25.82
CA SER A 91 37.92 0.77 26.76
C SER A 91 38.46 2.00 27.50
N SER A 92 38.82 2.00 28.79
CA SER A 92 38.63 1.15 29.99
C SER A 92 39.25 1.92 31.17
N SER A 93 38.73 1.77 32.40
CA SER A 93 39.49 1.74 33.69
C SER A 93 38.55 1.85 34.92
N PRO A 94 38.74 1.01 35.96
CA PRO A 94 38.25 1.20 37.33
C PRO A 94 39.43 1.56 38.29
N PRO A 95 39.28 1.54 39.63
CA PRO A 95 38.30 2.22 40.49
C PRO A 95 39.00 3.09 41.57
N ALA A 96 38.27 3.98 42.25
CA ALA A 96 38.75 4.63 43.48
C ALA A 96 37.75 4.44 44.63
N VAL A 97 38.31 3.93 45.72
CA VAL A 97 37.76 3.59 47.02
C VAL A 97 37.61 4.84 47.91
N SER A 98 36.58 4.81 48.75
CA SER A 98 36.31 5.69 49.90
C SER A 98 37.44 5.62 50.97
N PRO A 99 37.47 6.48 52.02
CA PRO A 99 36.47 6.43 53.10
C PRO A 99 36.01 7.77 53.68
N ALA A 100 34.84 7.71 54.32
CA ALA A 100 34.34 8.63 55.32
C ALA A 100 34.50 7.98 56.71
N ALA A 101 34.76 8.79 57.74
CA ALA A 101 34.26 8.66 59.12
C ALA A 101 34.68 9.95 59.85
N GLU A 102 33.78 10.85 60.28
CA GLU A 102 32.98 10.77 61.53
C GLU A 102 33.91 10.95 62.75
N SER A 103 33.83 11.97 63.63
CA SER A 103 32.68 12.45 64.40
C SER A 103 33.02 13.74 65.22
N LYS A 104 32.03 14.66 65.30
CA LYS A 104 31.53 15.53 66.41
C LYS A 104 32.43 16.10 67.57
N PRO A 105 31.97 17.22 68.22
CA PRO A 105 32.81 18.31 68.76
C PRO A 105 32.86 18.39 70.31
N VAL A 106 33.86 19.08 70.88
CA VAL A 106 33.80 19.75 72.22
C VAL A 106 34.74 20.97 72.26
N ASP A 107 34.25 22.02 72.94
CA ASP A 107 34.67 23.40 73.22
C ASP A 107 36.09 23.68 73.84
N PRO A 108 36.48 24.97 74.08
CA PRO A 108 37.85 25.47 73.85
C PRO A 108 38.73 25.74 75.10
N ALA A 109 40.04 25.88 74.81
CA ALA A 109 41.06 26.74 75.44
C ALA A 109 41.55 26.39 76.89
N PRO A 110 42.70 26.93 77.38
CA PRO A 110 43.80 27.69 76.73
C PRO A 110 45.24 27.20 77.09
N SER A 111 46.21 27.77 76.35
CA SER A 111 47.60 28.18 76.69
C SER A 111 48.48 27.38 77.65
N SER A 112 49.69 27.02 77.17
CA SER A 112 51.03 27.48 77.63
C SER A 112 52.11 26.70 76.82
N GLU A 113 53.04 27.36 76.14
CA GLU A 113 54.48 27.48 76.55
C GLU A 113 55.11 26.12 76.88
N VAL A 114 56.19 25.61 76.26
CA VAL A 114 57.47 26.18 75.79
C VAL A 114 58.23 25.10 74.99
N GLU A 115 59.38 25.48 74.40
CA GLU A 115 60.52 24.64 73.96
C GLU A 115 60.64 24.24 72.47
N SER A 116 61.21 25.16 71.69
CA SER A 116 62.58 25.07 71.15
C SER A 116 63.13 23.72 70.66
N THR A 117 63.13 23.55 69.32
CA THR A 117 64.22 22.97 68.45
C THR A 117 64.75 21.54 68.73
N PRO A 118 65.36 20.80 67.75
CA PRO A 118 65.86 21.26 66.45
C PRO A 118 65.54 20.39 65.22
N ALA A 119 65.64 21.09 64.08
CA ALA A 119 66.12 20.70 62.76
C ALA A 119 66.52 19.23 62.50
N GLN A 120 66.10 18.73 61.33
CA GLN A 120 66.84 17.87 60.37
C GLN A 120 66.01 17.80 59.05
N PRO A 121 66.59 17.47 57.88
CA PRO A 121 67.28 18.43 57.01
C PRO A 121 66.58 18.59 55.65
N VAL A 122 66.99 19.64 54.96
CA VAL A 122 66.68 19.99 53.58
C VAL A 122 67.31 18.96 52.65
N GLU A 123 66.65 17.84 52.40
CA GLU A 123 67.06 16.88 51.36
C GLU A 123 66.11 16.91 50.16
N ASP A 124 66.67 17.52 49.11
CA ASP A 124 66.36 17.37 47.69
C ASP A 124 64.89 17.47 47.24
N ILE A 125 64.34 18.67 47.40
CA ILE A 125 63.03 19.07 46.83
C ILE A 125 63.03 18.84 45.30
N GLU A 126 64.18 18.96 44.64
CA GLU A 126 64.31 18.89 43.18
C GLU A 126 64.32 17.43 42.68
N GLU A 127 64.92 16.48 43.41
CA GLU A 127 64.74 15.05 43.16
C GLU A 127 63.32 14.57 43.45
N THR A 128 62.67 15.09 44.50
CA THR A 128 61.27 14.73 44.78
C THR A 128 60.36 15.20 43.66
N TYR A 129 60.57 16.40 43.10
CA TYR A 129 59.85 16.84 41.92
C TYR A 129 60.15 15.98 40.69
N LYS A 130 61.38 15.50 40.48
CA LYS A 130 61.69 14.59 39.35
C LYS A 130 60.94 13.25 39.45
N LYS A 131 60.71 12.74 40.67
CA LYS A 131 59.99 11.48 40.94
C LYS A 131 58.46 11.63 40.87
N MET A 132 57.90 12.84 40.93
CA MET A 132 56.44 13.08 40.79
C MET A 132 55.96 12.94 39.34
N THR A 133 54.75 12.39 39.18
CA THR A 133 54.06 12.33 37.89
C THR A 133 53.72 13.73 37.37
N GLN A 134 53.52 13.89 36.06
CA GLN A 134 53.17 15.19 35.48
C GLN A 134 51.87 15.77 36.08
N ALA A 135 50.90 14.92 36.40
CA ALA A 135 49.65 15.34 37.04
C ALA A 135 49.89 15.90 38.46
N GLU A 136 50.75 15.26 39.25
CA GLU A 136 51.11 15.70 40.61
C GLU A 136 51.96 16.98 40.59
N LYS A 137 52.84 17.14 39.60
CA LYS A 137 53.58 18.40 39.34
C LYS A 137 52.65 19.56 39.02
N VAL A 138 51.66 19.33 38.15
CA VAL A 138 50.64 20.34 37.85
C VAL A 138 49.79 20.63 39.09
N ALA A 139 49.41 19.63 39.89
CA ALA A 139 48.63 19.82 41.11
C ALA A 139 49.37 20.62 42.18
N THR A 140 50.64 20.32 42.42
CA THR A 140 51.50 21.08 43.36
C THR A 140 51.75 22.51 42.88
N PHE A 141 51.92 22.73 41.57
CA PHE A 141 51.96 24.07 41.00
C PHE A 141 50.63 24.82 41.18
N LYS A 142 49.47 24.18 40.90
CA LYS A 142 48.14 24.75 41.14
C LYS A 142 47.89 25.06 42.62
N ALA A 143 48.42 24.26 43.54
CA ALA A 143 48.36 24.53 44.99
C ALA A 143 49.17 25.78 45.37
N LEU A 144 50.34 25.99 44.74
CA LEU A 144 51.09 27.24 44.86
C LEU A 144 50.30 28.44 44.30
N LEU A 145 49.62 28.28 43.16
CA LEU A 145 48.76 29.33 42.60
C LEU A 145 47.63 29.72 43.56
N LYS A 146 47.06 28.73 44.26
CA LYS A 146 46.02 28.91 45.28
C LYS A 146 46.54 29.60 46.54
N SER A 147 47.70 29.19 47.07
CA SER A 147 48.28 29.80 48.28
C SER A 147 48.85 31.21 48.04
N ALA A 148 49.28 31.50 46.81
CA ALA A 148 49.67 32.84 46.37
C ALA A 148 48.50 33.80 46.13
N GLY A 149 47.25 33.34 46.28
CA GLY A 149 46.05 34.19 46.18
C GLY A 149 45.75 34.68 44.76
N ILE A 150 46.08 33.89 43.73
CA ILE A 150 45.87 34.30 42.34
C ILE A 150 44.38 34.37 42.01
N GLN A 151 43.92 35.54 41.57
CA GLN A 151 42.54 35.76 41.17
C GLN A 151 42.31 35.38 39.70
N PRO A 152 41.07 35.03 39.30
CA PRO A 152 40.76 34.65 37.93
C PRO A 152 41.07 35.71 36.86
N LYS A 153 41.13 37.00 37.23
CA LYS A 153 41.42 38.13 36.31
C LYS A 153 42.89 38.55 36.29
N MET A 154 43.77 37.92 37.09
CA MET A 154 45.19 38.28 37.15
C MET A 154 45.93 37.90 35.87
N LYS A 155 46.86 38.75 35.43
CA LYS A 155 47.68 38.49 34.24
C LYS A 155 48.87 37.60 34.58
N TRP A 156 49.29 36.75 33.63
CA TRP A 156 50.44 35.86 33.77
C TRP A 156 51.70 36.57 34.31
N ASN A 157 52.07 37.72 33.74
CA ASN A 157 53.27 38.48 34.15
C ASN A 157 53.18 39.08 35.56
N GLU A 158 51.97 39.30 36.06
CA GLU A 158 51.74 39.78 37.42
C GLU A 158 51.86 38.62 38.41
N SER A 159 51.25 37.48 38.10
CA SER A 159 51.40 36.26 38.89
C SER A 159 52.85 35.74 38.93
N THR A 160 53.61 35.84 37.83
CA THR A 160 55.00 35.35 37.82
C THR A 160 55.88 36.08 38.82
N LYS A 161 55.64 37.38 39.06
CA LYS A 161 56.41 38.17 40.04
C LYS A 161 56.18 37.68 41.46
N LEU A 162 54.97 37.20 41.76
CA LEU A 162 54.61 36.66 43.07
C LEU A 162 55.15 35.23 43.27
N LEU A 163 55.28 34.47 42.18
CA LEU A 163 55.61 33.05 42.24
C LEU A 163 57.09 32.74 42.07
N ILE A 164 57.89 33.60 41.42
CA ILE A 164 59.27 33.28 40.98
C ILE A 164 60.20 32.84 42.12
N ASN A 165 59.99 33.34 43.33
CA ASN A 165 60.80 33.03 44.51
C ASN A 165 60.32 31.79 45.28
N ALA A 166 59.17 31.21 44.89
CA ALA A 166 58.61 30.07 45.59
C ALA A 166 59.34 28.77 45.21
N PRO A 167 59.62 27.86 46.17
CA PRO A 167 60.27 26.58 45.88
C PRO A 167 59.45 25.72 44.89
N ALA A 168 58.12 25.77 45.01
CA ALA A 168 57.20 25.07 44.11
C ALA A 168 57.10 25.69 42.69
N TRP A 169 57.74 26.85 42.42
CA TRP A 169 57.82 27.42 41.06
C TRP A 169 58.70 26.58 40.13
N LYS A 170 59.66 25.84 40.68
CA LYS A 170 60.58 24.96 39.94
C LYS A 170 59.99 23.58 39.61
N VAL A 171 58.80 23.25 40.15
CA VAL A 171 58.12 21.96 39.96
C VAL A 171 57.84 21.64 38.49
N LEU A 172 57.42 22.65 37.74
CA LEU A 172 57.25 22.56 36.29
C LEU A 172 58.51 23.14 35.64
N ASN A 173 59.08 22.43 34.67
CA ASN A 173 60.39 22.79 34.14
C ASN A 173 60.27 23.84 33.02
N THR A 174 59.21 23.77 32.21
CA THR A 174 59.04 24.68 31.07
C THR A 174 58.09 25.84 31.38
N VAL A 175 58.34 27.01 30.79
CA VAL A 175 57.44 28.16 30.88
C VAL A 175 56.08 27.87 30.22
N GLY A 176 56.05 27.00 29.21
CA GLY A 176 54.83 26.53 28.54
C GLY A 176 53.91 25.75 29.49
N GLU A 177 54.44 24.76 30.20
CA GLU A 177 53.67 23.97 31.19
C GLU A 177 53.15 24.85 32.33
N LYS A 178 53.95 25.81 32.82
CA LYS A 178 53.50 26.75 33.87
C LYS A 178 52.38 27.66 33.38
N LYS A 179 52.49 28.18 32.14
CA LYS A 179 51.43 29.00 31.52
C LYS A 179 50.15 28.19 31.31
N GLN A 180 50.27 26.92 30.89
CA GLN A 180 49.13 26.02 30.72
C GLN A 180 48.47 25.72 32.07
N ALA A 181 49.24 25.33 33.09
CA ALA A 181 48.72 25.07 34.44
C ALA A 181 48.07 26.32 35.07
N PHE A 182 48.60 27.51 34.79
CA PHE A 182 48.00 28.78 35.19
C PHE A 182 46.70 29.12 34.45
N ALA A 183 46.65 28.93 33.12
CA ALA A 183 45.43 29.13 32.35
C ALA A 183 44.32 28.17 32.79
N GLU A 184 44.66 26.90 33.04
CA GLU A 184 43.74 25.92 33.60
C GLU A 184 43.27 26.31 35.01
N PHE A 185 44.17 26.74 35.90
CA PHE A 185 43.82 27.14 37.26
C PHE A 185 42.92 28.37 37.31
N THR A 186 43.26 29.42 36.56
CA THR A 186 42.45 30.65 36.47
C THR A 186 41.07 30.37 35.88
N THR A 187 40.99 29.51 34.86
CA THR A 187 39.71 29.05 34.30
C THR A 187 38.92 28.20 35.30
N GLN A 188 39.56 27.28 36.02
CA GLN A 188 38.94 26.46 37.06
C GLN A 188 38.38 27.33 38.20
N LEU A 189 39.14 28.31 38.68
CA LEU A 189 38.73 29.22 39.75
C LEU A 189 37.60 30.17 39.29
N ALA A 190 37.63 30.65 38.04
CA ALA A 190 36.53 31.42 37.45
C ALA A 190 35.24 30.59 37.41
N ASN A 191 35.35 29.33 36.99
CA ASN A 191 34.22 28.41 36.91
C ASN A 191 33.68 28.08 38.31
N GLU A 192 34.54 27.83 39.30
CA GLU A 192 34.14 27.54 40.68
C GLU A 192 33.36 28.71 41.30
N LEU A 193 33.85 29.95 41.15
CA LEU A 193 33.15 31.15 41.63
C LEU A 193 31.80 31.33 40.93
N ASN A 194 31.74 31.13 39.60
CA ASN A 194 30.49 31.20 38.86
C ASN A 194 29.50 30.10 39.27
N VAL A 195 29.98 28.88 39.56
CA VAL A 195 29.16 27.77 40.07
C VAL A 195 28.64 28.08 41.46
N GLU A 196 29.48 28.61 42.37
CA GLU A 196 29.06 28.99 43.71
C GLU A 196 28.02 30.13 43.69
N LYS A 197 28.20 31.14 42.82
CA LYS A 197 27.21 32.21 42.61
C LYS A 197 25.88 31.64 42.12
N ARG A 198 25.89 30.76 41.11
CA ARG A 198 24.68 30.09 40.62
C ARG A 198 24.03 29.21 41.69
N ARG A 199 24.84 28.53 42.52
CA ARG A 199 24.35 27.71 43.63
C ARG A 199 23.64 28.56 44.68
N LYS A 200 24.22 29.70 45.07
CA LYS A 200 23.59 30.65 46.01
C LYS A 200 22.27 31.20 45.44
N GLN A 201 22.27 31.63 44.18
CA GLN A 201 21.04 32.09 43.51
C GLN A 201 19.97 30.99 43.44
N LYS A 202 20.35 29.74 43.15
CA LYS A 202 19.40 28.62 43.15
C LYS A 202 18.79 28.40 44.53
N ILE A 203 19.62 28.37 45.58
CA ILE A 203 19.15 28.20 46.97
C ILE A 203 18.23 29.37 47.38
N ALA A 204 18.58 30.61 47.04
CA ALA A 204 17.74 31.78 47.30
C ALA A 204 16.36 31.69 46.63
N ARG A 205 16.31 31.29 45.36
CA ARG A 205 15.05 31.04 44.63
C ARG A 205 14.21 29.94 45.30
N GLU A 206 14.85 28.82 45.65
CA GLU A 206 14.19 27.69 46.32
C GLU A 206 13.63 28.10 47.70
N ASN A 207 14.40 28.86 48.48
CA ASN A 207 13.97 29.40 49.77
C ASN A 207 12.79 30.36 49.65
N PHE A 208 12.82 31.26 48.65
CA PHE A 208 11.72 32.18 48.36
C PHE A 208 10.44 31.42 47.98
N LEU A 209 10.54 30.39 47.13
CA LEU A 209 9.38 29.54 46.79
C LEU A 209 8.87 28.75 48.00
N LYS A 210 9.76 28.22 48.86
CA LYS A 210 9.37 27.56 50.12
C LYS A 210 8.68 28.53 51.08
N LEU A 211 9.09 29.79 51.12
CA LEU A 211 8.45 30.83 51.92
C LEU A 211 7.01 31.08 51.42
N LEU A 212 6.82 31.20 50.09
CA LEU A 212 5.48 31.34 49.49
C LEU A 212 4.62 30.10 49.74
N ALA A 213 5.20 28.91 49.59
CA ALA A 213 4.51 27.65 49.85
C ALA A 213 4.16 27.45 51.32
N GLY A 214 4.98 27.93 52.27
CA GLY A 214 4.73 27.77 53.70
C GLY A 214 3.73 28.76 54.30
N ASN A 215 3.14 29.66 53.51
CA ASN A 215 2.21 30.65 54.01
C ASN A 215 0.78 30.35 53.56
N ASP A 216 -0.10 30.13 54.55
CA ASP A 216 -1.43 29.65 54.27
C ASP A 216 -2.36 30.64 53.57
N ARG A 217 -2.01 31.91 53.67
CA ARG A 217 -2.78 33.03 53.14
C ARG A 217 -2.46 33.33 51.67
N VAL A 218 -1.42 32.70 51.12
CA VAL A 218 -1.10 32.79 49.69
C VAL A 218 -1.97 31.78 48.93
N THR A 219 -2.86 32.31 48.08
CA THR A 219 -3.83 31.56 47.27
C THR A 219 -3.64 31.89 45.78
N SER A 220 -4.31 31.16 44.89
CA SER A 220 -4.26 31.39 43.44
C SER A 220 -4.77 32.78 43.01
N GLN A 221 -5.43 33.51 43.91
CA GLN A 221 -5.96 34.87 43.67
C GLN A 221 -5.12 35.98 44.32
N THR A 222 -4.11 35.64 45.12
CA THR A 222 -3.25 36.62 45.80
C THR A 222 -2.48 37.46 44.77
N ARG A 223 -2.45 38.78 44.95
CA ARG A 223 -1.75 39.71 44.05
C ARG A 223 -0.42 40.14 44.65
N TRP A 224 0.49 40.64 43.80
CA TRP A 224 1.80 41.12 44.22
C TRP A 224 1.76 42.17 45.34
N PRO A 225 0.89 43.20 45.29
CA PRO A 225 0.82 44.19 46.38
C PRO A 225 0.40 43.59 47.72
N ASP A 226 -0.41 42.53 47.70
CA ASP A 226 -0.90 41.88 48.91
C ASP A 226 0.26 41.22 49.67
N LEU A 227 1.28 40.69 48.97
CA LEU A 227 2.49 40.13 49.57
C LEU A 227 3.35 41.14 50.32
N LEU A 228 3.30 42.41 49.90
CA LEU A 228 4.07 43.48 50.53
C LEU A 228 3.44 43.97 51.83
N ASP A 229 2.21 43.54 52.11
CA ASP A 229 1.55 43.83 53.36
C ASP A 229 2.29 43.14 54.52
N LYS A 230 2.69 43.95 55.50
CA LYS A 230 3.32 43.47 56.73
C LYS A 230 2.41 42.51 57.51
N SER A 231 1.11 42.54 57.27
CA SER A 231 0.14 41.61 57.86
C SER A 231 0.37 40.14 57.44
N LEU A 232 1.05 39.88 56.32
CA LEU A 232 1.41 38.53 55.86
C LEU A 232 2.75 38.04 56.39
N GLY A 233 3.57 38.92 56.98
CA GLY A 233 4.86 38.57 57.58
C GLY A 233 5.95 38.10 56.61
N LEU A 234 5.67 38.14 55.30
CA LEU A 234 6.59 37.63 54.27
C LEU A 234 7.79 38.54 54.07
N VAL A 235 7.57 39.86 54.02
CA VAL A 235 8.63 40.88 53.86
C VAL A 235 9.60 40.92 55.04
N THR A 236 9.16 40.46 56.21
CA THR A 236 9.97 40.40 57.44
C THR A 236 10.79 39.13 57.60
N ASP A 237 10.58 38.10 56.77
CA ASP A 237 11.38 36.86 56.82
C ASP A 237 12.71 37.07 56.08
N ASP A 238 13.80 36.56 56.65
CA ASP A 238 15.14 36.68 56.06
C ASP A 238 15.19 36.11 54.63
N ARG A 239 14.42 35.05 54.34
CA ARG A 239 14.33 34.40 53.02
C ARG A 239 13.69 35.28 51.93
N TRP A 240 12.97 36.34 52.31
CA TRP A 240 12.47 37.33 51.36
C TRP A 240 13.62 38.14 50.74
N ASN A 241 14.65 38.42 51.54
CA ASN A 241 15.81 39.21 51.13
C ASN A 241 16.91 38.37 50.47
N ASP A 242 16.87 37.03 50.57
CA ASP A 242 17.80 36.10 49.90
C ASP A 242 17.85 36.29 48.37
N VAL A 243 16.71 36.63 47.75
CA VAL A 243 16.64 37.04 46.33
C VAL A 243 16.82 38.55 46.29
N GLU A 244 17.95 39.06 45.83
CA GLU A 244 18.27 40.49 45.90
C GLU A 244 17.44 41.35 44.93
N ASP A 245 17.08 40.83 43.76
CA ASP A 245 16.38 41.55 42.71
C ASP A 245 14.84 41.49 42.88
N ASP A 246 14.20 42.66 42.98
CA ASP A 246 12.74 42.77 43.13
C ASP A 246 12.00 42.30 41.86
N ALA A 247 12.59 42.47 40.68
CA ALA A 247 12.02 41.94 39.43
C ALA A 247 11.99 40.41 39.45
N GLU A 248 13.06 39.79 39.93
CA GLU A 248 13.15 38.34 40.08
C GLU A 248 12.14 37.80 41.11
N ARG A 249 11.96 38.47 42.25
CA ARG A 249 10.91 38.09 43.23
C ARG A 249 9.51 38.14 42.60
N ARG A 250 9.21 39.18 41.81
CA ARG A 250 7.93 39.33 41.08
C ARG A 250 7.71 38.20 40.09
N ASP A 251 8.74 37.84 39.32
CA ASP A 251 8.67 36.78 38.32
C ASP A 251 8.48 35.40 38.97
N LEU A 252 9.23 35.10 40.04
CA LEU A 252 9.08 33.86 40.82
C LEU A 252 7.67 33.74 41.42
N PHE A 253 7.15 34.83 42.00
CA PHE A 253 5.79 34.86 42.51
C PHE A 253 4.74 34.67 41.42
N SER A 254 4.84 35.41 40.31
CA SER A 254 3.90 35.31 39.20
C SER A 254 3.83 33.88 38.66
N THR A 255 5.00 33.22 38.54
CA THR A 255 5.08 31.82 38.13
C THR A 255 4.42 30.90 39.16
N TYR A 256 4.74 31.09 40.45
CA TYR A 256 4.15 30.29 41.54
C TYR A 256 2.62 30.39 41.59
N ILE A 257 2.05 31.58 41.50
CA ILE A 257 0.58 31.77 41.50
C ILE A 257 -0.06 31.17 40.24
N ALA A 258 0.58 31.33 39.08
CA ALA A 258 0.11 30.72 37.85
C ALA A 258 0.10 29.17 37.94
N ASP A 259 1.15 28.59 38.51
CA ASP A 259 1.25 27.15 38.74
C ASP A 259 0.25 26.66 39.79
N LEU A 260 0.03 27.41 40.88
CA LEU A 260 -0.97 27.10 41.90
C LEU A 260 -2.38 27.11 41.29
N GLY A 261 -2.73 28.14 40.50
CA GLY A 261 -4.00 28.20 39.79
C GLY A 261 -4.12 27.15 38.67
N ARG A 262 -3.02 26.71 38.06
CA ARG A 262 -3.02 25.58 37.11
C ARG A 262 -3.28 24.27 37.84
N ASN A 263 -2.61 24.00 38.96
CA ASN A 263 -2.76 22.80 39.76
C ASN A 263 -4.18 22.67 40.34
N GLU A 264 -4.78 23.77 40.82
CA GLU A 264 -6.16 23.77 41.32
C GLU A 264 -7.17 23.41 40.21
N ARG A 265 -7.01 23.99 39.02
CA ARG A 265 -7.84 23.67 37.84
C ARG A 265 -7.65 22.23 37.36
N GLU A 266 -6.40 21.77 37.36
CA GLU A 266 -6.02 20.40 37.02
C GLU A 266 -6.69 19.41 37.97
N PHE A 267 -6.62 19.65 39.28
CA PHE A 267 -7.25 18.79 40.29
C PHE A 267 -8.77 18.75 40.13
N LYS A 268 -9.43 19.91 39.96
CA LYS A 268 -10.89 19.97 39.69
C LYS A 268 -11.26 19.18 38.43
N ARG A 269 -10.41 19.23 37.39
CA ARG A 269 -10.60 18.43 36.18
C ARG A 269 -10.42 16.94 36.45
N GLN A 270 -9.36 16.53 37.14
CA GLN A 270 -9.12 15.13 37.50
C GLN A 270 -10.23 14.55 38.38
N GLN A 271 -10.75 15.33 39.33
CA GLN A 271 -11.89 14.93 40.15
C GLN A 271 -13.13 14.72 39.27
N ARG A 272 -13.44 15.66 38.37
CA ARG A 272 -14.55 15.53 37.41
C ARG A 272 -14.37 14.33 36.48
N ASP A 273 -13.15 14.06 36.02
CA ASP A 273 -12.81 12.91 35.18
C ASP A 273 -12.94 11.58 35.95
N ALA A 274 -12.55 11.55 37.24
CA ALA A 274 -12.74 10.41 38.11
C ALA A 274 -14.23 10.12 38.36
N HIS A 275 -15.01 11.17 38.64
CA HIS A 275 -16.46 11.09 38.79
C HIS A 275 -17.13 10.58 37.50
N ARG A 276 -16.75 11.13 36.35
CA ARG A 276 -17.20 10.69 35.02
C ARG A 276 -16.87 9.21 34.79
N ARG A 277 -15.65 8.78 35.10
CA ARG A 277 -15.22 7.39 34.92
C ARG A 277 -16.04 6.43 35.77
N THR A 278 -16.28 6.76 37.03
CA THR A 278 -17.12 5.96 37.93
C THR A 278 -18.56 5.91 37.40
N PHE A 279 -19.13 7.05 37.02
CA PHE A 279 -20.48 7.14 36.48
C PHE A 279 -20.68 6.27 35.22
N LEU A 280 -19.78 6.38 34.24
CA LEU A 280 -19.83 5.56 33.02
C LEU A 280 -19.62 4.07 33.31
N ALA A 281 -18.77 3.72 34.28
CA ALA A 281 -18.58 2.33 34.68
C ALA A 281 -19.86 1.73 35.30
N THR A 282 -20.56 2.49 36.15
CA THR A 282 -21.85 2.10 36.73
C THR A 282 -22.93 1.93 35.64
N LEU A 283 -22.94 2.79 34.61
CA LEU A 283 -23.86 2.66 33.47
C LEU A 283 -23.55 1.46 32.58
N ARG A 284 -22.26 1.13 32.41
CA ARG A 284 -21.82 -0.02 31.61
C ARG A 284 -22.14 -1.36 32.27
N ASP A 285 -22.26 -1.40 33.59
CA ASP A 285 -22.62 -2.60 34.34
C ASP A 285 -24.12 -2.59 34.72
N PRO A 286 -24.98 -3.34 33.99
CA PRO A 286 -26.42 -3.41 34.27
C PRO A 286 -26.74 -3.92 35.68
N SER A 287 -25.82 -4.63 36.34
CA SER A 287 -26.05 -5.17 37.68
C SER A 287 -26.02 -4.09 38.77
N GLN A 288 -25.35 -2.96 38.52
CA GLN A 288 -25.21 -1.86 39.50
C GLN A 288 -26.45 -0.99 39.61
N HIS A 289 -27.23 -0.88 38.53
CA HIS A 289 -28.38 0.02 38.45
C HIS A 289 -29.68 -0.69 38.08
N GLY A 290 -29.61 -1.95 37.62
CA GLY A 290 -30.78 -2.79 37.33
C GLY A 290 -31.63 -2.31 36.15
N LEU A 291 -31.12 -1.40 35.30
CA LEU A 291 -31.87 -0.88 34.15
C LEU A 291 -31.37 -1.51 32.84
N ALA A 292 -32.31 -1.93 32.00
CA ALA A 292 -32.02 -2.36 30.63
C ALA A 292 -31.87 -1.13 29.72
N LEU A 293 -30.71 -0.49 29.77
CA LEU A 293 -30.39 0.63 28.87
C LEU A 293 -30.16 0.09 27.46
N ASN A 294 -30.92 0.59 26.49
CA ASN A 294 -30.77 0.28 25.07
C ASN A 294 -30.49 1.57 24.28
N ALA A 295 -30.10 1.49 23.01
CA ALA A 295 -29.76 2.65 22.19
C ALA A 295 -30.88 3.69 22.00
N THR A 296 -32.12 3.41 22.43
CA THR A 296 -33.28 4.30 22.32
C THR A 296 -33.73 4.93 23.65
N THR A 297 -33.21 4.45 24.78
CA THR A 297 -33.57 4.93 26.12
C THR A 297 -33.36 6.44 26.27
N LYS A 298 -34.33 7.14 26.88
CA LYS A 298 -34.22 8.58 27.13
C LYS A 298 -33.84 8.87 28.57
N PHE A 299 -33.00 9.88 28.78
CA PHE A 299 -32.49 10.25 30.11
C PHE A 299 -33.60 10.49 31.13
N HIS A 300 -34.69 11.17 30.74
CA HIS A 300 -35.80 11.48 31.66
C HIS A 300 -36.52 10.24 32.20
N GLU A 301 -36.45 9.09 31.52
CA GLU A 301 -37.11 7.83 31.94
C GLU A 301 -36.32 7.11 33.03
N VAL A 302 -35.01 7.33 33.07
CA VAL A 302 -34.07 6.62 33.94
C VAL A 302 -33.40 7.51 34.96
N ARG A 303 -33.50 8.84 34.83
CA ARG A 303 -32.84 9.84 35.67
C ARG A 303 -33.02 9.59 37.16
N ASP A 304 -34.27 9.45 37.61
CA ASP A 304 -34.55 9.39 39.05
C ASP A 304 -33.98 8.11 39.67
N LYS A 305 -34.16 6.97 38.98
CA LYS A 305 -33.58 5.69 39.37
C LYS A 305 -32.05 5.71 39.34
N LEU A 306 -31.45 6.41 38.38
CA LEU A 306 -30.01 6.52 38.23
C LEU A 306 -29.38 7.38 39.34
N LEU A 307 -30.06 8.46 39.74
CA LEU A 307 -29.62 9.32 40.85
C LEU A 307 -29.78 8.66 42.22
N GLU A 308 -30.65 7.65 42.33
CA GLU A 308 -30.82 6.84 43.54
C GLU A 308 -29.73 5.77 43.72
N VAL A 309 -28.94 5.46 42.69
CA VAL A 309 -27.84 4.49 42.78
C VAL A 309 -26.78 5.01 43.75
N ASP A 310 -26.45 4.23 44.78
CA ASP A 310 -25.54 4.63 45.87
C ASP A 310 -24.19 5.14 45.35
N SER A 311 -23.61 4.48 44.34
CA SER A 311 -22.34 4.89 43.72
C SER A 311 -22.41 6.25 43.02
N ILE A 312 -23.57 6.65 42.51
CA ILE A 312 -23.79 7.92 41.80
C ILE A 312 -24.20 9.01 42.80
N LYS A 313 -25.05 8.66 43.75
CA LYS A 313 -25.51 9.53 44.84
C LYS A 313 -24.34 10.00 45.71
N ALA A 314 -23.38 9.10 46.00
CA ALA A 314 -22.19 9.42 46.78
C ALA A 314 -21.29 10.49 46.11
N LEU A 315 -21.29 10.58 44.77
CA LEU A 315 -20.43 11.50 44.03
C LEU A 315 -20.94 12.95 43.97
N ASN A 316 -22.17 13.20 44.47
CA ASN A 316 -22.82 14.51 44.51
C ASN A 316 -22.66 15.34 43.21
N LEU A 317 -22.99 14.69 42.09
CA LEU A 317 -22.73 15.22 40.75
C LEU A 317 -23.61 16.42 40.39
N HIS A 318 -23.06 17.34 39.61
CA HIS A 318 -23.85 18.43 39.04
C HIS A 318 -24.85 17.91 37.99
N ARG A 319 -26.08 18.46 37.99
CA ARG A 319 -27.16 18.00 37.08
C ARG A 319 -26.76 18.00 35.60
N ALA A 320 -25.98 18.98 35.15
CA ALA A 320 -25.52 19.05 33.77
C ALA A 320 -24.55 17.90 33.43
N ASP A 321 -23.61 17.58 34.34
CA ASP A 321 -22.63 16.51 34.13
C ASP A 321 -23.31 15.14 34.03
N VAL A 322 -24.30 14.86 34.88
CA VAL A 322 -25.07 13.60 34.83
C VAL A 322 -25.75 13.43 33.47
N GLN A 323 -26.36 14.50 32.95
CA GLN A 323 -27.02 14.46 31.64
C GLN A 323 -26.01 14.30 30.49
N ASP A 324 -24.91 15.04 30.53
CA ASP A 324 -23.87 15.01 29.50
C ASP A 324 -23.21 13.63 29.43
N TRP A 325 -22.81 13.06 30.57
CA TRP A 325 -22.18 11.75 30.63
C TRP A 325 -23.16 10.62 30.29
N PHE A 326 -24.45 10.77 30.61
CA PHE A 326 -25.46 9.82 30.17
C PHE A 326 -25.63 9.86 28.64
N ASN A 327 -25.69 11.05 28.05
CA ASN A 327 -25.80 11.19 26.60
C ASN A 327 -24.57 10.61 25.89
N GLU A 328 -23.38 10.81 26.47
CA GLU A 328 -22.14 10.21 25.99
C GLU A 328 -22.23 8.68 25.95
N TYR A 329 -22.66 8.04 27.05
CA TYR A 329 -22.87 6.59 27.11
C TYR A 329 -23.88 6.11 26.05
N MET A 330 -24.96 6.87 25.85
CA MET A 330 -25.98 6.54 24.84
C MET A 330 -25.48 6.72 23.40
N ASP A 331 -24.60 7.70 23.14
CA ASP A 331 -23.90 7.85 21.85
C ASP A 331 -22.92 6.71 21.62
N ASP A 332 -22.20 6.28 22.66
CA ASP A 332 -21.29 5.14 22.61
C ASP A 332 -22.02 3.84 22.30
N LEU A 333 -23.14 3.55 22.98
CA LEU A 333 -24.00 2.40 22.68
C LEU A 333 -24.50 2.40 21.23
N ARG A 334 -24.97 3.55 20.73
CA ARG A 334 -25.40 3.69 19.32
C ARG A 334 -24.25 3.44 18.36
N ARG A 335 -23.05 3.96 18.66
CA ARG A 335 -21.85 3.75 17.85
C ARG A 335 -21.44 2.29 17.83
N GLU A 336 -21.49 1.60 18.97
CA GLU A 336 -21.18 0.16 19.06
C GLU A 336 -22.17 -0.70 18.26
N GLU A 337 -23.48 -0.42 18.35
CA GLU A 337 -24.49 -1.11 17.54
C GLU A 337 -24.28 -0.88 16.04
N GLU A 338 -24.00 0.36 15.64
CA GLU A 338 -23.67 0.68 14.25
C GLU A 338 -22.39 -0.02 13.77
N LEU A 339 -21.36 -0.09 14.62
CA LEU A 339 -20.11 -0.80 14.33
C LEU A 339 -20.36 -2.29 14.14
N LYS A 340 -21.09 -2.95 15.05
CA LYS A 340 -21.47 -4.36 14.90
C LYS A 340 -22.24 -4.58 13.59
N LYS A 341 -23.19 -3.72 13.26
CA LYS A 341 -23.93 -3.79 11.99
C LYS A 341 -23.02 -3.55 10.77
N ARG A 342 -22.01 -2.67 10.87
CA ARG A 342 -21.00 -2.47 9.82
C ARG A 342 -20.14 -3.73 9.66
N GLU A 343 -19.63 -4.31 10.75
CA GLU A 343 -18.83 -5.52 10.75
C GLU A 343 -19.59 -6.73 10.19
N GLU A 344 -20.86 -6.91 10.56
CA GLU A 344 -21.70 -7.98 10.01
C GLU A 344 -21.90 -7.83 8.49
N ARG A 345 -22.17 -6.61 8.02
CA ARG A 345 -22.25 -6.33 6.57
C ARG A 345 -20.92 -6.56 5.86
N GLN A 346 -19.81 -6.23 6.50
CA GLN A 346 -18.49 -6.44 5.95
C GLN A 346 -18.18 -7.93 5.85
N ARG A 347 -18.42 -8.72 6.91
CA ARG A 347 -18.27 -10.18 6.89
C ARG A 347 -19.13 -10.84 5.82
N LEU A 348 -20.33 -10.32 5.56
CA LEU A 348 -21.17 -10.83 4.47
C LEU A 348 -20.54 -10.56 3.11
N ARG A 349 -20.04 -9.34 2.87
CA ARG A 349 -19.33 -8.97 1.63
C ARG A 349 -18.05 -9.77 1.44
N GLU A 350 -17.27 -9.98 2.49
CA GLU A 350 -16.04 -10.78 2.43
C GLU A 350 -16.34 -12.22 2.02
N LYS A 351 -17.41 -12.83 2.55
CA LYS A 351 -17.88 -14.15 2.10
C LYS A 351 -18.34 -14.13 0.64
N GLU A 352 -19.06 -13.08 0.22
CA GLU A 352 -19.46 -12.91 -1.19
C GLU A 352 -18.23 -12.82 -2.11
N ASP A 353 -17.23 -12.03 -1.74
CA ASP A 353 -15.99 -11.83 -2.49
C ASP A 353 -15.14 -13.11 -2.54
N GLU A 354 -15.06 -13.87 -1.44
CA GLU A 354 -14.38 -15.16 -1.39
C GLU A 354 -15.04 -16.19 -2.31
N LEU A 355 -16.37 -16.30 -2.26
CA LEU A 355 -17.14 -17.16 -3.16
C LEU A 355 -17.03 -16.70 -4.62
N ALA A 356 -17.02 -15.39 -4.87
CA ALA A 356 -16.84 -14.83 -6.20
C ALA A 356 -15.43 -15.14 -6.76
N ALA A 357 -14.39 -15.03 -5.92
CA ALA A 357 -13.02 -15.33 -6.30
C ALA A 357 -12.81 -16.81 -6.62
N THR A 358 -13.38 -17.71 -5.80
CA THR A 358 -13.32 -19.16 -6.04
C THR A 358 -14.07 -19.56 -7.32
N PHE A 359 -15.27 -19.00 -7.56
CA PHE A 359 -16.00 -19.24 -8.81
C PHE A 359 -15.26 -18.68 -10.04
N LYS A 360 -14.66 -17.50 -9.93
CA LYS A 360 -13.81 -16.91 -10.98
C LYS A 360 -12.58 -17.75 -11.28
N ALA A 361 -11.94 -18.32 -10.26
CA ALA A 361 -10.81 -19.24 -10.43
C ALA A 361 -11.22 -20.50 -11.20
N PHE A 362 -12.34 -21.11 -10.81
CA PHE A 362 -12.93 -22.24 -11.53
C PHE A 362 -13.20 -21.92 -13.02
N LEU A 363 -13.80 -20.76 -13.31
CA LEU A 363 -14.02 -20.34 -14.71
C LEU A 363 -12.71 -20.15 -15.49
N ASN A 364 -11.66 -19.59 -14.87
CA ASN A 364 -10.37 -19.48 -15.54
C ASN A 364 -9.74 -20.86 -15.82
N ASP A 365 -9.96 -21.85 -14.96
CA ASP A 365 -9.47 -23.21 -15.20
C ASP A 365 -10.26 -23.92 -16.31
N GLU A 366 -11.57 -23.63 -16.43
CA GLU A 366 -12.38 -24.05 -17.59
C GLU A 366 -11.90 -23.43 -18.91
N VAL A 367 -11.45 -22.17 -18.88
CA VAL A 367 -10.82 -21.50 -20.03
C VAL A 367 -9.50 -22.19 -20.39
N LYS A 368 -8.62 -22.46 -19.42
CA LYS A 368 -7.35 -23.17 -19.65
C LYS A 368 -7.59 -24.59 -20.21
N ALA A 369 -8.62 -25.27 -19.74
CA ALA A 369 -9.04 -26.58 -20.23
C ALA A 369 -9.70 -26.53 -21.62
N LYS A 370 -9.86 -25.35 -22.24
CA LYS A 370 -10.52 -25.10 -23.52
C LYS A 370 -11.99 -25.54 -23.57
N ARG A 371 -12.64 -25.70 -22.41
CA ARG A 371 -14.08 -25.97 -22.30
C ARG A 371 -14.90 -24.69 -22.39
N LEU A 372 -14.34 -23.58 -21.89
CA LEU A 372 -14.87 -22.24 -22.10
C LEU A 372 -14.10 -21.55 -23.23
N THR A 373 -14.81 -21.18 -24.29
CA THR A 373 -14.26 -20.52 -25.49
C THR A 373 -14.97 -19.19 -25.74
N THR A 374 -14.47 -18.35 -26.65
CA THR A 374 -15.13 -17.08 -27.00
C THR A 374 -16.50 -17.21 -27.66
N ALA A 375 -16.90 -18.42 -28.06
CA ALA A 375 -18.24 -18.70 -28.55
C ALA A 375 -19.21 -19.13 -27.44
N SER A 376 -18.70 -19.48 -26.25
CA SER A 376 -19.50 -19.97 -25.13
C SER A 376 -20.39 -18.87 -24.56
N ARG A 377 -21.68 -19.17 -24.39
CA ARG A 377 -22.65 -18.23 -23.77
C ARG A 377 -23.01 -18.71 -22.38
N TRP A 378 -23.41 -17.76 -21.53
CA TRP A 378 -23.89 -18.07 -20.17
C TRP A 378 -24.92 -19.21 -20.17
N ARG A 379 -25.90 -19.15 -21.09
CA ARG A 379 -26.99 -20.14 -21.23
C ARG A 379 -26.52 -21.56 -21.58
N ASP A 380 -25.36 -21.70 -22.18
CA ASP A 380 -24.84 -23.00 -22.62
C ASP A 380 -23.95 -23.63 -21.54
N CYS A 381 -23.43 -22.82 -20.60
CA CYS A 381 -22.47 -23.27 -19.58
C CYS A 381 -23.07 -23.37 -18.17
N TRP A 382 -24.09 -22.57 -17.83
CA TRP A 382 -24.65 -22.52 -16.47
C TRP A 382 -25.24 -23.86 -15.97
N SER A 383 -25.72 -24.72 -16.86
CA SER A 383 -26.24 -26.05 -16.49
C SER A 383 -25.15 -26.97 -15.92
N GLY A 384 -23.91 -26.86 -16.40
CA GLY A 384 -22.76 -27.57 -15.84
C GLY A 384 -22.29 -26.97 -14.51
N TYR A 385 -22.60 -25.71 -14.24
CA TYR A 385 -22.17 -25.00 -13.03
C TYR A 385 -23.11 -25.23 -11.84
N GLU A 386 -24.34 -25.71 -12.05
CA GLU A 386 -25.24 -26.10 -10.95
C GLU A 386 -24.69 -27.26 -10.11
N ALA A 387 -23.73 -28.04 -10.65
CA ALA A 387 -23.01 -29.06 -9.89
C ALA A 387 -21.92 -28.48 -8.97
N ASN A 388 -21.52 -27.21 -9.15
CA ASN A 388 -20.46 -26.58 -8.37
C ASN A 388 -21.03 -25.99 -7.05
N PRO A 389 -20.51 -26.41 -5.89
CA PRO A 389 -20.95 -25.88 -4.58
C PRO A 389 -20.82 -24.36 -4.46
N THR A 390 -19.72 -23.79 -4.96
CA THR A 390 -19.44 -22.34 -4.89
C THR A 390 -20.46 -21.52 -5.69
N TYR A 391 -20.85 -22.01 -6.86
CA TYR A 391 -21.91 -21.40 -7.68
C TYR A 391 -23.26 -21.46 -6.97
N CYS A 392 -23.62 -22.61 -6.39
CA CYS A 392 -24.87 -22.78 -5.67
C CYS A 392 -24.98 -21.84 -4.46
N GLU A 393 -23.89 -21.67 -3.70
CA GLU A 393 -23.83 -20.74 -2.58
C GLU A 393 -23.91 -19.29 -3.04
N LEU A 394 -23.12 -18.91 -4.04
CA LEU A 394 -23.13 -17.56 -4.60
C LEU A 394 -24.51 -17.16 -5.16
N LYS A 395 -25.21 -18.10 -5.83
CA LYS A 395 -26.57 -17.92 -6.35
C LYS A 395 -27.61 -17.69 -5.24
N LYS A 396 -27.42 -18.30 -4.05
CA LYS A 396 -28.29 -18.10 -2.88
C LYS A 396 -28.11 -16.72 -2.25
N LEU A 397 -26.87 -16.22 -2.19
CA LEU A 397 -26.58 -14.88 -1.66
C LEU A 397 -26.98 -13.78 -2.66
N HIS A 398 -26.56 -13.89 -3.92
CA HIS A 398 -26.80 -12.88 -4.94
C HIS A 398 -27.00 -13.50 -6.33
N SER A 399 -28.25 -13.66 -6.76
CA SER A 399 -28.62 -14.36 -8.00
C SER A 399 -27.98 -13.81 -9.29
N GLY A 400 -27.62 -12.52 -9.35
CA GLY A 400 -26.98 -11.90 -10.51
C GLY A 400 -25.45 -12.02 -10.55
N LEU A 401 -24.81 -12.22 -9.40
CA LEU A 401 -23.35 -12.11 -9.26
C LEU A 401 -22.59 -13.21 -10.03
N PRO A 402 -23.04 -14.49 -10.06
CA PRO A 402 -22.40 -15.52 -10.86
C PRO A 402 -22.34 -15.18 -12.36
N ARG A 403 -23.38 -14.52 -12.88
CA ARG A 403 -23.44 -14.12 -14.30
C ARG A 403 -22.46 -12.99 -14.57
N ASP A 404 -22.41 -11.99 -13.70
CA ASP A 404 -21.50 -10.84 -13.84
C ASP A 404 -20.03 -11.29 -13.81
N ILE A 405 -19.69 -12.26 -12.94
CA ILE A 405 -18.35 -12.85 -12.89
C ILE A 405 -18.01 -13.58 -14.19
N PHE A 406 -18.97 -14.34 -14.74
CA PHE A 406 -18.79 -15.02 -16.02
C PHE A 406 -18.58 -14.03 -17.17
N GLU A 407 -19.41 -13.00 -17.26
CA GLU A 407 -19.27 -11.94 -18.28
C GLU A 407 -17.91 -11.26 -18.15
N SER A 408 -17.44 -10.97 -16.94
CA SER A 408 -16.09 -10.44 -16.71
C SER A 408 -14.94 -11.38 -17.14
N VAL A 409 -15.12 -12.70 -17.02
CA VAL A 409 -14.13 -13.67 -17.55
C VAL A 409 -14.18 -13.70 -19.08
N MET A 410 -15.38 -13.70 -19.67
CA MET A 410 -15.57 -13.71 -21.12
C MET A 410 -15.07 -12.43 -21.79
N ASP A 411 -15.32 -11.26 -21.21
CA ASP A 411 -14.82 -9.98 -21.71
C ASP A 411 -13.30 -9.97 -21.73
N ARG A 412 -12.65 -10.45 -20.66
CA ARG A 412 -11.19 -10.59 -20.61
C ARG A 412 -10.65 -11.57 -21.65
N LEU A 413 -11.38 -12.65 -21.95
CA LEU A 413 -11.02 -13.58 -23.02
C LEU A 413 -11.13 -12.92 -24.41
N HIS A 414 -12.19 -12.14 -24.65
CA HIS A 414 -12.37 -11.38 -25.89
C HIS A 414 -11.30 -10.30 -26.07
N ASP A 415 -10.96 -9.58 -25.00
CA ASP A 415 -9.91 -8.56 -25.02
C ASP A 415 -8.54 -9.19 -25.30
N ALA A 416 -8.21 -10.32 -24.66
CA ALA A 416 -6.97 -11.05 -24.95
C ALA A 416 -6.86 -11.44 -26.43
N LEU A 417 -7.93 -11.99 -27.03
CA LEU A 417 -7.92 -12.31 -28.47
C LEU A 417 -7.81 -11.07 -29.36
N ARG A 418 -8.41 -9.95 -28.95
CA ARG A 418 -8.30 -8.68 -29.68
C ARG A 418 -6.86 -8.17 -29.66
N ASP A 419 -6.22 -8.26 -28.51
CA ASP A 419 -4.83 -7.86 -28.32
C ASP A 419 -3.88 -8.74 -29.11
N GLU A 420 -4.04 -10.07 -29.06
CA GLU A 420 -3.27 -11.02 -29.89
C GLU A 420 -3.35 -10.68 -31.38
N ARG A 421 -4.57 -10.43 -31.89
CA ARG A 421 -4.77 -10.04 -33.30
C ARG A 421 -4.11 -8.70 -33.62
N SER A 422 -4.14 -7.76 -32.68
CA SER A 422 -3.47 -6.46 -32.85
C SER A 422 -1.95 -6.64 -32.91
N TRP A 423 -1.37 -7.43 -32.01
CA TRP A 423 0.07 -7.71 -32.00
C TRP A 423 0.51 -8.45 -33.26
N LEU A 424 -0.24 -9.46 -33.68
CA LEU A 424 0.01 -10.17 -34.94
C LEU A 424 -0.01 -9.21 -36.12
N LYS A 425 -0.99 -8.30 -36.19
CA LYS A 425 -1.08 -7.30 -37.26
C LYS A 425 0.16 -6.39 -37.32
N HIS A 426 0.71 -5.99 -36.17
CA HIS A 426 1.95 -5.23 -36.13
C HIS A 426 3.15 -6.06 -36.62
N VAL A 427 3.29 -7.30 -36.14
CA VAL A 427 4.38 -8.19 -36.59
C VAL A 427 4.33 -8.43 -38.10
N VAL A 428 3.14 -8.69 -38.66
CA VAL A 428 2.95 -8.91 -40.09
C VAL A 428 3.28 -7.66 -40.91
N ALA A 429 2.91 -6.47 -40.41
CA ALA A 429 3.20 -5.21 -41.08
C ALA A 429 4.71 -4.94 -41.12
N ASP A 430 5.43 -5.14 -40.02
CA ASP A 430 6.88 -4.91 -39.94
C ASP A 430 7.70 -6.01 -40.64
N ALA A 431 7.16 -7.23 -40.74
CA ALA A 431 7.77 -8.31 -41.52
C ALA A 431 7.46 -8.21 -43.03
N GLU A 432 6.60 -7.29 -43.46
CA GLU A 432 6.20 -7.10 -44.87
C GLU A 432 5.75 -8.40 -45.58
N PHE A 433 5.20 -9.36 -44.84
CA PHE A 433 4.80 -10.65 -45.41
C PHE A 433 3.50 -10.53 -46.21
N VAL A 434 3.55 -10.92 -47.49
CA VAL A 434 2.38 -10.99 -48.37
C VAL A 434 1.94 -12.44 -48.52
N VAL A 435 0.73 -12.76 -48.05
CA VAL A 435 0.10 -14.07 -48.25
C VAL A 435 -0.16 -14.26 -49.74
N LYS A 436 0.36 -15.36 -50.31
CA LYS A 436 0.14 -15.80 -51.70
C LYS A 436 -0.68 -17.10 -51.71
N TYR A 437 -1.21 -17.48 -52.88
CA TYR A 437 -2.00 -18.71 -53.04
C TYR A 437 -1.20 -19.99 -52.70
N ASN A 438 0.13 -19.96 -52.81
CA ASN A 438 1.02 -21.08 -52.48
C ASN A 438 1.72 -20.91 -51.12
N SER A 439 1.35 -19.91 -50.32
CA SER A 439 1.92 -19.72 -48.98
C SER A 439 1.43 -20.83 -48.03
N THR A 440 2.33 -21.28 -47.14
CA THR A 440 2.01 -22.22 -46.06
C THR A 440 2.27 -21.58 -44.70
N LEU A 441 1.66 -22.12 -43.63
CA LEU A 441 1.84 -21.60 -42.27
C LEU A 441 3.33 -21.65 -41.86
N THR A 442 4.03 -22.74 -42.19
CA THR A 442 5.46 -22.90 -41.91
C THR A 442 6.30 -21.82 -42.60
N LEU A 443 6.02 -21.49 -43.86
CA LEU A 443 6.72 -20.43 -44.59
C LEU A 443 6.45 -19.04 -43.97
N PHE A 444 5.23 -18.81 -43.51
CA PHE A 444 4.87 -17.60 -42.79
C PHE A 444 5.67 -17.47 -41.48
N LEU A 445 5.69 -18.51 -40.65
CA LEU A 445 6.41 -18.51 -39.37
C LEU A 445 7.92 -18.30 -39.57
N GLN A 446 8.53 -18.95 -40.57
CA GLN A 446 9.93 -18.73 -40.92
C GLN A 446 10.22 -17.28 -41.32
N HIS A 447 9.31 -16.64 -42.04
CA HIS A 447 9.47 -15.26 -42.50
C HIS A 447 9.33 -14.22 -41.38
N ILE A 448 8.42 -14.43 -40.43
CA ILE A 448 8.20 -13.50 -39.31
C ILE A 448 9.20 -13.69 -38.17
N ARG A 449 9.84 -14.87 -38.06
CA ARG A 449 10.80 -15.22 -37.00
C ARG A 449 11.85 -14.13 -36.69
N PRO A 450 12.61 -13.57 -37.65
CA PRO A 450 13.62 -12.55 -37.34
C PRO A 450 12.99 -11.28 -36.75
N THR A 451 11.79 -10.91 -37.20
CA THR A 451 11.03 -9.77 -36.69
C THR A 451 10.53 -10.03 -35.28
N VAL A 452 10.03 -11.25 -35.00
CA VAL A 452 9.60 -11.67 -33.66
C VAL A 452 10.79 -11.69 -32.69
N GLU A 453 11.93 -12.28 -33.06
CA GLU A 453 13.15 -12.30 -32.24
C GLU A 453 13.66 -10.89 -31.94
N LYS A 454 13.55 -9.95 -32.88
CA LYS A 454 13.83 -8.54 -32.64
C LYS A 454 12.88 -7.94 -31.60
N PHE A 455 11.57 -8.16 -31.74
CA PHE A 455 10.59 -7.64 -30.77
C PHE A 455 10.71 -8.22 -29.36
N VAL A 456 11.14 -9.47 -29.24
CA VAL A 456 11.42 -10.10 -27.94
C VAL A 456 12.67 -9.46 -27.31
N ARG A 457 13.78 -9.34 -28.06
CA ARG A 457 15.04 -8.75 -27.56
C ARG A 457 14.94 -7.27 -27.19
N ASP A 458 14.21 -6.47 -27.98
CA ASP A 458 14.09 -5.02 -27.76
C ASP A 458 13.31 -4.67 -26.47
N ARG A 459 12.67 -5.64 -25.81
CA ARG A 459 11.73 -5.44 -24.69
C ARG A 459 12.14 -6.11 -23.37
N ASP A 460 13.23 -6.87 -23.32
CA ASP A 460 13.73 -7.51 -22.08
C ASP A 460 14.13 -6.51 -20.96
N ASN A 461 14.06 -5.20 -21.23
CA ASN A 461 14.35 -4.13 -20.28
C ASN A 461 13.13 -3.66 -19.44
N GLU A 462 11.91 -4.15 -19.70
CA GLU A 462 10.72 -3.89 -18.89
C GLU A 462 10.37 -5.14 -18.07
N SER A 463 10.50 -5.06 -16.74
CA SER A 463 10.38 -6.19 -15.82
C SER A 463 8.98 -6.83 -15.83
N GLY A 464 8.87 -8.03 -16.39
CA GLY A 464 7.74 -8.95 -16.20
C GLY A 464 7.38 -9.72 -17.48
N ALA A 465 7.03 -11.01 -17.33
CA ALA A 465 6.51 -11.85 -18.42
C ALA A 465 5.15 -11.32 -18.89
N SER A 466 5.16 -10.31 -19.76
CA SER A 466 3.97 -9.68 -20.31
C SER A 466 3.17 -10.69 -21.16
N PRO A 467 1.82 -10.66 -21.15
CA PRO A 467 0.99 -11.47 -22.05
C PRO A 467 1.41 -11.36 -23.52
N ARG A 468 1.89 -10.17 -23.92
CA ARG A 468 2.45 -9.92 -25.25
C ARG A 468 3.73 -10.70 -25.52
N GLN A 469 4.63 -10.79 -24.54
CA GLN A 469 5.88 -11.52 -24.67
C GLN A 469 5.62 -13.02 -24.77
N ALA A 470 4.72 -13.56 -23.94
CA ALA A 470 4.29 -14.96 -24.03
C ALA A 470 3.70 -15.28 -25.42
N PHE A 471 2.85 -14.40 -25.96
CA PHE A 471 2.34 -14.51 -27.33
C PHE A 471 3.45 -14.50 -28.38
N LEU A 472 4.38 -13.54 -28.33
CA LEU A 472 5.48 -13.47 -29.30
C LEU A 472 6.38 -14.71 -29.23
N SER A 473 6.70 -15.20 -28.04
CA SER A 473 7.48 -16.43 -27.86
C SER A 473 6.76 -17.66 -28.44
N SER A 474 5.42 -17.71 -28.34
CA SER A 474 4.62 -18.81 -28.90
C SER A 474 4.63 -18.87 -30.44
N LEU A 475 5.04 -17.80 -31.12
CA LEU A 475 5.20 -17.74 -32.59
C LEU A 475 6.56 -18.30 -33.07
N LEU A 476 7.50 -18.58 -32.17
CA LEU A 476 8.84 -19.06 -32.53
C LEU A 476 8.87 -20.57 -32.83
N ASP A 477 7.89 -21.32 -32.34
CA ASP A 477 7.72 -22.75 -32.58
C ASP A 477 6.35 -23.03 -33.22
N GLU A 478 6.32 -23.87 -34.25
CA GLU A 478 5.13 -24.25 -35.00
C GLU A 478 4.14 -25.03 -34.11
N ALA A 479 4.63 -25.77 -33.11
CA ALA A 479 3.79 -26.52 -32.18
C ALA A 479 3.04 -25.63 -31.16
N THR A 480 3.54 -24.41 -30.91
CA THR A 480 2.98 -23.50 -29.89
C THR A 480 2.13 -22.38 -30.47
N VAL A 481 1.91 -22.37 -31.79
CA VAL A 481 1.18 -21.30 -32.49
C VAL A 481 -0.23 -21.14 -31.90
N PRO A 482 -0.59 -19.92 -31.46
CA PRO A 482 -1.95 -19.64 -31.00
C PRO A 482 -2.98 -19.93 -32.09
N ALA A 483 -4.11 -20.51 -31.72
CA ALA A 483 -5.21 -20.79 -32.66
C ALA A 483 -5.68 -19.52 -33.39
N SER A 484 -5.63 -18.36 -32.72
CA SER A 484 -5.95 -17.05 -33.30
C SER A 484 -5.07 -16.69 -34.51
N VAL A 485 -3.82 -17.15 -34.54
CA VAL A 485 -2.84 -16.89 -35.61
C VAL A 485 -3.06 -17.86 -36.76
N ALA A 486 -3.29 -19.15 -36.46
CA ALA A 486 -3.62 -20.15 -37.46
C ALA A 486 -4.93 -19.80 -38.19
N GLU A 487 -5.99 -19.46 -37.46
CA GLU A 487 -7.26 -19.02 -38.03
C GLU A 487 -7.12 -17.75 -38.88
N TRP A 488 -6.30 -16.80 -38.45
CA TRP A 488 -6.02 -15.60 -39.23
C TRP A 488 -5.30 -15.94 -40.54
N PHE A 489 -4.29 -16.83 -40.48
CA PHE A 489 -3.53 -17.24 -41.67
C PHE A 489 -4.42 -17.99 -42.66
N ASP A 490 -5.21 -18.96 -42.19
CA ASP A 490 -6.14 -19.72 -43.02
C ASP A 490 -7.17 -18.81 -43.70
N ALA A 491 -7.71 -17.83 -42.96
CA ALA A 491 -8.65 -16.86 -43.52
C ALA A 491 -7.99 -15.92 -44.54
N ALA A 492 -6.73 -15.51 -44.32
CA ALA A 492 -5.98 -14.68 -45.27
C ALA A 492 -5.60 -15.46 -46.53
N HIS A 493 -5.15 -16.71 -46.37
CA HIS A 493 -4.81 -17.62 -47.46
C HIS A 493 -6.03 -17.99 -48.30
N ALA A 494 -7.16 -18.31 -47.67
CA ALA A 494 -8.41 -18.59 -48.36
C ALA A 494 -8.89 -17.41 -49.24
N LYS A 495 -8.76 -16.17 -48.75
CA LYS A 495 -9.08 -14.97 -49.53
C LYS A 495 -8.16 -14.80 -50.74
N GLU A 496 -6.86 -15.04 -50.58
CA GLU A 496 -5.92 -14.94 -51.70
C GLU A 496 -6.10 -16.09 -52.71
N LEU A 497 -6.44 -17.29 -52.24
CA LEU A 497 -6.79 -18.42 -53.09
C LEU A 497 -8.05 -18.12 -53.91
N GLU A 498 -9.09 -17.55 -53.30
CA GLU A 498 -10.30 -17.12 -54.02
C GLU A 498 -9.97 -16.02 -55.06
N ARG A 499 -9.10 -15.06 -54.70
CA ARG A 499 -8.63 -14.03 -55.62
C ARG A 499 -7.89 -14.63 -56.82
N TYR A 500 -7.00 -15.58 -56.58
CA TYR A 500 -6.28 -16.30 -57.64
C TYR A 500 -7.23 -17.08 -58.55
N GLN A 501 -8.19 -17.81 -57.97
CA GLN A 501 -9.21 -18.54 -58.73
C GLN A 501 -10.06 -17.59 -59.59
N ARG A 502 -10.40 -16.41 -59.08
CA ARG A 502 -11.13 -15.39 -59.84
C ARG A 502 -10.31 -14.86 -61.02
N MET A 503 -9.04 -14.53 -60.79
CA MET A 503 -8.12 -14.08 -61.85
C MET A 503 -7.95 -15.15 -62.92
N GLU A 504 -7.77 -16.42 -62.52
CA GLU A 504 -7.63 -17.53 -63.46
C GLU A 504 -8.92 -17.82 -64.23
N ALA A 505 -10.10 -17.70 -63.58
CA ALA A 505 -11.38 -17.81 -64.26
C ALA A 505 -11.63 -16.66 -65.25
N GLU A 506 -11.20 -15.43 -64.94
CA GLU A 506 -11.24 -14.30 -65.88
C GLU A 506 -10.26 -14.51 -67.04
N ARG A 507 -9.05 -15.01 -66.76
CA ARG A 507 -8.08 -15.40 -67.79
C ARG A 507 -8.66 -16.46 -68.73
N LEU A 508 -9.30 -17.49 -68.18
CA LEU A 508 -9.92 -18.55 -68.97
C LEU A 508 -11.05 -18.00 -69.85
N LYS A 509 -11.91 -17.11 -69.33
CA LYS A 509 -12.95 -16.44 -70.14
C LYS A 509 -12.37 -15.60 -71.27
N LYS A 510 -11.24 -14.92 -71.05
CA LYS A 510 -10.53 -14.17 -72.11
C LYS A 510 -9.99 -15.12 -73.19
N VAL A 511 -9.44 -16.27 -72.79
CA VAL A 511 -8.98 -17.31 -73.71
C VAL A 511 -10.16 -17.89 -74.49
N ASP A 512 -11.28 -18.21 -73.84
CA ASP A 512 -12.49 -18.73 -74.50
C ASP A 512 -13.05 -17.71 -75.50
N ALA A 513 -13.12 -16.42 -75.16
CA ALA A 513 -13.56 -15.36 -76.07
C ALA A 513 -12.60 -15.17 -77.26
N PHE A 514 -11.29 -15.36 -77.05
CA PHE A 514 -10.30 -15.38 -78.13
C PHE A 514 -10.48 -16.61 -79.03
N GLU A 515 -10.73 -17.79 -78.45
CA GLU A 515 -11.01 -19.02 -79.19
C GLU A 515 -12.31 -18.92 -80.01
N GLU A 516 -13.37 -18.34 -79.44
CA GLU A 516 -14.63 -18.05 -80.15
C GLU A 516 -14.39 -17.15 -81.35
N MET A 517 -13.60 -16.09 -81.18
CA MET A 517 -13.22 -15.23 -82.29
C MET A 517 -12.44 -16.01 -83.36
N LEU A 518 -11.47 -16.85 -82.98
CA LEU A 518 -10.76 -17.69 -83.95
C LEU A 518 -11.68 -18.67 -84.70
N MET A 519 -12.74 -19.18 -84.05
CA MET A 519 -13.75 -20.01 -84.70
C MET A 519 -14.53 -19.29 -85.81
N GLU A 520 -14.67 -17.97 -85.74
CA GLU A 520 -15.35 -17.19 -86.79
C GLU A 520 -14.49 -17.03 -88.04
N TYR A 521 -13.17 -16.87 -87.88
CA TYR A 521 -12.24 -16.60 -88.99
C TYR A 521 -11.61 -17.88 -89.57
N TYR A 522 -11.28 -18.86 -88.72
CA TYR A 522 -10.49 -20.04 -89.10
C TYR A 522 -11.25 -21.33 -88.82
N PHE A 523 -12.16 -21.74 -89.73
CA PHE A 523 -13.03 -22.91 -89.51
C PHE A 523 -12.95 -24.01 -90.57
N ARG A 524 -12.12 -23.83 -91.60
CA ARG A 524 -12.04 -24.68 -92.80
C ARG A 524 -10.66 -25.34 -92.89
N SER A 525 -10.54 -26.38 -93.72
CA SER A 525 -9.32 -27.17 -93.87
C SER A 525 -8.17 -26.41 -94.56
N ASP A 526 -8.47 -25.43 -95.40
CA ASP A 526 -7.53 -24.50 -96.04
C ASP A 526 -6.89 -23.51 -95.05
N HIS A 527 -7.53 -23.26 -93.90
CA HIS A 527 -6.98 -22.41 -92.85
C HIS A 527 -5.92 -23.11 -91.97
N LEU A 528 -5.72 -24.43 -92.11
CA LEU A 528 -4.73 -25.16 -91.32
C LEU A 528 -3.28 -24.83 -91.67
N THR A 529 -3.04 -24.22 -92.84
CA THR A 529 -1.72 -23.78 -93.28
C THR A 529 -1.43 -22.32 -92.91
N THR A 530 -2.39 -21.60 -92.30
CA THR A 530 -2.22 -20.21 -91.93
C THR A 530 -1.20 -20.08 -90.79
N THR A 531 -0.16 -19.26 -91.00
CA THR A 531 0.85 -19.01 -89.99
C THR A 531 0.33 -18.04 -88.92
N TRP A 532 0.96 -18.05 -87.75
CA TRP A 532 0.62 -17.09 -86.68
C TRP A 532 0.79 -15.64 -87.12
N GLU A 533 1.80 -15.34 -87.93
CA GLU A 533 2.10 -13.98 -88.40
C GLU A 533 0.99 -13.43 -89.30
N ASP A 534 0.51 -14.26 -90.24
CA ASP A 534 -0.60 -13.92 -91.12
C ASP A 534 -1.89 -13.74 -90.31
N ALA A 535 -2.17 -14.67 -89.39
CA ALA A 535 -3.36 -14.60 -88.57
C ALA A 535 -3.35 -13.40 -87.63
N ARG A 536 -2.17 -13.06 -87.09
CA ARG A 536 -1.95 -11.91 -86.22
C ARG A 536 -2.25 -10.61 -86.96
N ALA A 537 -1.79 -10.46 -88.21
CA ALA A 537 -2.05 -9.26 -88.99
C ALA A 537 -3.56 -8.96 -89.13
N GLU A 538 -4.40 -10.01 -89.22
CA GLU A 538 -5.85 -9.89 -89.34
C GLU A 538 -6.57 -9.68 -87.99
N ILE A 539 -6.12 -10.35 -86.92
CA ILE A 539 -6.81 -10.35 -85.62
C ILE A 539 -6.29 -9.28 -84.64
N GLN A 540 -5.14 -8.65 -84.89
CA GLN A 540 -4.49 -7.71 -83.94
C GLN A 540 -5.34 -6.48 -83.56
N HIS A 541 -6.29 -6.09 -84.40
CA HIS A 541 -7.18 -4.97 -84.15
C HIS A 541 -8.43 -5.35 -83.33
N ARG A 542 -8.65 -6.64 -83.05
CA ARG A 542 -9.85 -7.15 -82.38
C ARG A 542 -9.77 -7.03 -80.87
N SER A 543 -10.91 -6.78 -80.24
CA SER A 543 -11.04 -6.65 -78.78
C SER A 543 -10.66 -7.94 -78.04
N ALA A 544 -11.01 -9.11 -78.56
CA ALA A 544 -10.67 -10.39 -77.94
C ALA A 544 -9.17 -10.71 -77.98
N TYR A 545 -8.45 -10.30 -79.03
CA TYR A 545 -6.98 -10.38 -79.09
C TYR A 545 -6.34 -9.38 -78.13
N ARG A 546 -6.77 -8.12 -78.17
CA ARG A 546 -6.24 -7.06 -77.29
C ARG A 546 -6.52 -7.30 -75.80
N ALA A 547 -7.54 -8.08 -75.47
CA ALA A 547 -7.86 -8.45 -74.09
C ALA A 547 -6.99 -9.59 -73.55
N LEU A 548 -6.33 -10.34 -74.43
CA LEU A 548 -5.44 -11.46 -74.12
C LEU A 548 -3.98 -10.99 -74.26
N ASP A 549 -3.43 -10.46 -73.17
CA ASP A 549 -2.19 -9.68 -73.16
C ASP A 549 -0.97 -10.42 -73.79
N ASP A 550 -0.53 -11.55 -73.22
CA ASP A 550 0.74 -12.24 -73.60
C ASP A 550 0.59 -13.75 -73.93
N GLY A 551 -0.65 -14.23 -74.13
CA GLY A 551 -0.94 -15.67 -74.34
C GLY A 551 -1.55 -16.02 -75.70
N ALA A 552 -1.68 -15.05 -76.59
CA ALA A 552 -2.49 -15.19 -77.81
C ALA A 552 -1.91 -16.18 -78.81
N GLU A 553 -0.58 -16.24 -78.96
CA GLU A 553 0.08 -17.20 -79.85
C GLU A 553 -0.12 -18.64 -79.39
N VAL A 554 0.08 -18.89 -78.10
CA VAL A 554 -0.12 -20.22 -77.50
C VAL A 554 -1.59 -20.64 -77.62
N ALA A 555 -2.53 -19.72 -77.35
CA ALA A 555 -3.96 -19.99 -77.50
C ALA A 555 -4.34 -20.27 -78.97
N PHE A 556 -3.75 -19.56 -79.93
CA PHE A 556 -3.95 -19.79 -81.37
C PHE A 556 -3.40 -21.13 -81.83
N GLN A 557 -2.18 -21.49 -81.42
CA GLN A 557 -1.60 -22.79 -81.75
C GLN A 557 -2.45 -23.94 -81.15
N GLN A 558 -2.91 -23.79 -79.91
CA GLN A 558 -3.83 -24.74 -79.28
C GLN A 558 -5.15 -24.85 -80.06
N TYR A 559 -5.70 -23.72 -80.53
CA TYR A 559 -6.89 -23.70 -81.36
C TYR A 559 -6.68 -24.38 -82.72
N MET A 560 -5.59 -24.09 -83.43
CA MET A 560 -5.28 -24.71 -84.72
C MET A 560 -5.07 -26.22 -84.58
N GLN A 561 -4.45 -26.69 -83.48
CA GLN A 561 -4.37 -28.12 -83.18
C GLN A 561 -5.77 -28.74 -82.91
N LYS A 562 -6.65 -28.03 -82.21
CA LYS A 562 -8.05 -28.45 -82.03
C LYS A 562 -8.78 -28.52 -83.38
N LEU A 563 -8.59 -27.53 -84.26
CA LEU A 563 -9.17 -27.49 -85.61
C LEU A 563 -8.66 -28.64 -86.49
N GLN A 564 -7.35 -28.92 -86.47
CA GLN A 564 -6.74 -30.04 -87.18
C GLN A 564 -7.36 -31.37 -86.75
N LYS A 565 -7.42 -31.63 -85.43
CA LYS A 565 -8.06 -32.84 -84.88
C LYS A 565 -9.54 -32.92 -85.28
N LYS A 566 -10.25 -31.79 -85.33
CA LYS A 566 -11.65 -31.73 -85.79
C LYS A 566 -11.76 -32.13 -87.26
N MET A 567 -10.91 -31.61 -88.15
CA MET A 567 -10.89 -31.97 -89.58
C MET A 567 -10.49 -33.43 -89.82
N GLU A 568 -9.51 -33.94 -89.08
CA GLU A 568 -9.12 -35.37 -89.13
C GLU A 568 -10.26 -36.29 -88.68
N SER A 569 -11.05 -35.89 -87.68
CA SER A 569 -12.22 -36.67 -87.26
C SER A 569 -13.37 -36.62 -88.28
N LEU A 570 -13.61 -35.47 -88.91
CA LEU A 570 -14.60 -35.31 -89.99
C LEU A 570 -14.23 -36.13 -91.23
N THR A 571 -12.95 -36.20 -91.58
CA THR A 571 -12.48 -37.04 -92.70
C THR A 571 -12.54 -38.53 -92.37
N LYS A 572 -12.20 -38.95 -91.15
CA LYS A 572 -12.38 -40.34 -90.68
C LYS A 572 -13.85 -40.77 -90.70
N THR A 573 -14.75 -39.92 -90.23
CA THR A 573 -16.20 -40.20 -90.23
C THR A 573 -16.77 -40.23 -91.64
N ARG A 574 -16.38 -39.29 -92.53
CA ARG A 574 -16.77 -39.32 -93.94
C ARG A 574 -16.31 -40.61 -94.64
N LYS A 575 -15.06 -41.01 -94.44
CA LYS A 575 -14.54 -42.29 -94.98
C LYS A 575 -15.29 -43.50 -94.43
N ALA A 576 -15.71 -43.48 -93.16
CA ALA A 576 -16.52 -44.56 -92.58
C ALA A 576 -17.95 -44.60 -93.15
N VAL A 577 -18.56 -43.44 -93.42
CA VAL A 577 -19.89 -43.34 -94.06
C VAL A 577 -19.82 -43.78 -95.52
N GLU A 578 -18.84 -43.30 -96.29
CA GLU A 578 -18.63 -43.71 -97.69
C GLU A 578 -18.35 -45.23 -97.79
N ALA A 579 -17.56 -45.80 -96.87
CA ALA A 579 -17.35 -47.25 -96.79
C ALA A 579 -18.65 -48.02 -96.48
N SER A 580 -19.51 -47.49 -95.61
CA SER A 580 -20.81 -48.09 -95.27
C SER A 580 -21.85 -47.95 -96.39
N GLU A 581 -21.83 -46.83 -97.14
CA GLU A 581 -22.68 -46.64 -98.33
C GLU A 581 -22.25 -47.53 -99.50
N LEU A 582 -20.95 -47.75 -99.69
CA LEU A 582 -20.42 -48.70 -100.67
C LEU A 582 -20.82 -50.15 -100.38
N GLU A 583 -20.83 -50.58 -99.10
CA GLU A 583 -21.39 -51.87 -98.70
C GLU A 583 -22.91 -51.95 -99.00
N ARG A 584 -23.64 -50.85 -98.77
CA ARG A 584 -25.10 -50.82 -98.97
C ARG A 584 -25.51 -50.78 -100.44
N ALA A 585 -24.72 -50.15 -101.30
CA ALA A 585 -24.97 -50.03 -102.74
C ALA A 585 -24.71 -51.34 -103.51
N GLN A 586 -23.96 -52.29 -102.96
CA GLN A 586 -23.75 -53.61 -103.58
C GLN A 586 -24.97 -54.55 -103.48
N PHE A 587 -26.04 -54.19 -102.74
CA PHE A 587 -27.13 -55.11 -102.39
C PHE A 587 -28.57 -54.69 -102.77
N GLN A 588 -28.82 -53.85 -103.78
CA GLN A 588 -30.21 -53.57 -104.22
C GLN A 588 -30.44 -53.66 -105.74
N THR A 589 -31.30 -54.60 -106.15
CA THR A 589 -32.00 -54.68 -107.44
C THR A 589 -33.48 -54.25 -107.27
N PRO A 590 -34.17 -53.77 -108.32
CA PRO A 590 -35.55 -53.29 -108.19
C PRO A 590 -36.58 -54.23 -108.85
N ASP A 591 -37.60 -54.70 -108.12
CA ASP A 591 -38.97 -54.77 -108.66
C ASP A 591 -40.07 -55.08 -107.62
N SER A 592 -41.23 -54.47 -107.87
CA SER A 592 -42.60 -54.98 -107.71
C SER A 592 -43.32 -55.14 -106.36
N ASP A 593 -44.58 -54.69 -106.44
CA ASP A 593 -45.73 -54.78 -105.55
C ASP A 593 -46.05 -56.15 -104.93
N ALA A 594 -46.94 -56.09 -103.93
CA ALA A 594 -47.87 -57.13 -103.46
C ALA A 594 -47.51 -57.95 -102.20
N ALA A 595 -48.22 -57.57 -101.12
CA ALA A 595 -49.13 -58.43 -100.36
C ALA A 595 -48.60 -59.60 -99.48
N ARG A 596 -49.00 -59.50 -98.18
CA ARG A 596 -49.35 -60.59 -97.22
C ARG A 596 -48.19 -61.47 -96.72
N ARG A 597 -48.17 -62.07 -95.52
CA ARG A 597 -48.94 -62.05 -94.25
C ARG A 597 -48.13 -62.94 -93.27
N HIS A 598 -48.08 -62.54 -92.00
CA HIS A 598 -48.17 -63.34 -90.77
C HIS A 598 -47.23 -64.53 -90.42
N HIS A 599 -46.99 -64.59 -89.08
CA HIS A 599 -46.73 -65.75 -88.20
C HIS A 599 -45.26 -66.22 -88.10
N ARG A 600 -44.67 -66.54 -86.93
CA ARG A 600 -45.07 -66.62 -85.50
C ARG A 600 -43.79 -66.95 -84.71
N SER A 601 -43.69 -66.49 -83.46
CA SER A 601 -42.59 -66.69 -82.50
C SER A 601 -42.30 -68.18 -82.19
N PRO A 602 -41.21 -68.50 -81.45
CA PRO A 602 -41.39 -68.71 -80.02
C PRO A 602 -40.24 -68.29 -79.07
N SER A 603 -40.65 -68.21 -77.80
CA SER A 603 -40.01 -67.83 -76.53
C SER A 603 -38.81 -68.64 -76.01
N ARG A 604 -37.96 -68.00 -75.17
CA ARG A 604 -37.67 -68.30 -73.72
C ARG A 604 -36.31 -67.68 -73.30
N SER A 605 -36.32 -66.63 -72.48
CA SER A 605 -36.11 -66.58 -71.02
C SER A 605 -34.64 -66.49 -70.55
N ARG A 606 -34.24 -65.36 -69.93
CA ARG A 606 -33.91 -65.24 -68.49
C ARG A 606 -33.24 -63.88 -68.15
N SER A 607 -33.95 -63.13 -67.30
CA SER A 607 -33.51 -62.51 -66.05
C SER A 607 -32.30 -61.55 -65.95
N ARG A 608 -32.68 -60.31 -65.60
CA ARG A 608 -32.25 -59.48 -64.46
C ARG A 608 -30.96 -58.62 -64.55
N SER A 609 -31.24 -57.33 -64.25
CA SER A 609 -30.47 -56.38 -63.42
C SER A 609 -29.54 -55.42 -64.15
N SER A 610 -29.91 -54.12 -64.11
CA SER A 610 -29.04 -52.98 -63.77
C SER A 610 -29.36 -51.72 -64.59
N HIS A 611 -29.63 -50.65 -63.85
CA HIS A 611 -29.33 -49.24 -64.16
C HIS A 611 -29.85 -48.54 -65.43
N LYS A 612 -30.80 -47.63 -65.13
CA LYS A 612 -30.70 -46.17 -65.26
C LYS A 612 -30.79 -45.55 -66.68
N ARG A 613 -31.69 -44.56 -66.71
CA ARG A 613 -31.77 -43.38 -67.59
C ARG A 613 -32.65 -43.51 -68.83
N LYS A 614 -33.85 -42.90 -68.76
CA LYS A 614 -34.35 -42.03 -69.83
C LYS A 614 -34.93 -40.75 -69.26
N ARG A 615 -34.57 -39.67 -69.96
CA ARG A 615 -35.05 -38.29 -69.85
C ARG A 615 -36.43 -38.14 -70.50
N ALA A 616 -36.97 -36.94 -70.30
CA ALA A 616 -38.21 -36.34 -70.77
C ALA A 616 -39.38 -36.63 -69.81
N ASP A 617 -40.12 -35.63 -69.33
CA ASP A 617 -40.56 -34.43 -70.05
C ASP A 617 -41.20 -33.42 -69.06
N ARG A 618 -41.55 -32.23 -69.57
CA ARG A 618 -42.52 -31.23 -69.05
C ARG A 618 -41.98 -29.99 -68.33
N SER A 619 -41.75 -28.98 -69.16
CA SER A 619 -42.36 -27.65 -69.10
C SER A 619 -43.27 -27.32 -67.90
N VAL A 620 -42.96 -26.25 -67.17
CA VAL A 620 -43.97 -25.31 -66.64
C VAL A 620 -43.40 -23.88 -66.61
N SER A 621 -44.13 -23.02 -67.32
CA SER A 621 -44.12 -21.55 -67.33
C SER A 621 -44.26 -20.92 -65.94
N LYS A 622 -43.61 -19.77 -65.70
CA LYS A 622 -44.20 -18.63 -64.93
C LYS A 622 -43.35 -17.36 -65.00
N GLU A 623 -43.74 -16.51 -65.94
CA GLU A 623 -44.23 -15.14 -65.75
C GLU A 623 -43.79 -14.37 -64.48
N ARG A 624 -43.12 -13.25 -64.75
CA ARG A 624 -42.92 -12.11 -63.86
C ARG A 624 -44.25 -11.37 -63.60
N LYS A 625 -44.54 -10.99 -62.35
CA LYS A 625 -45.38 -9.81 -62.08
C LYS A 625 -44.66 -8.83 -61.15
N ARG A 626 -44.48 -7.64 -61.72
CA ARG A 626 -44.14 -6.37 -61.08
C ARG A 626 -45.22 -5.96 -60.09
N SER A 627 -44.83 -5.31 -59.00
CA SER A 627 -45.63 -4.22 -58.42
C SER A 627 -44.75 -2.99 -58.27
N LYS A 628 -45.19 -1.90 -58.89
CA LYS A 628 -44.72 -0.53 -58.65
C LYS A 628 -45.69 0.08 -57.63
N LYS A 629 -45.19 0.84 -56.65
CA LYS A 629 -45.90 2.02 -56.16
C LYS A 629 -44.92 3.13 -55.80
N SER A 630 -45.24 4.32 -56.30
CA SER A 630 -44.45 5.54 -56.30
C SER A 630 -45.12 6.66 -55.49
N SER A 631 -44.29 7.60 -55.01
CA SER A 631 -44.62 9.02 -54.71
C SER A 631 -45.39 9.27 -53.39
N LYS A 632 -45.19 10.31 -52.56
CA LYS A 632 -44.76 11.74 -52.65
C LYS A 632 -44.27 12.19 -51.24
N LYS A 633 -43.15 12.93 -51.06
CA LYS A 633 -42.97 14.41 -51.06
C LYS A 633 -43.26 15.13 -49.72
N SER A 634 -42.23 15.69 -49.07
CA SER A 634 -42.18 16.89 -48.16
C SER A 634 -40.89 16.81 -47.30
N SER A 635 -39.82 17.61 -47.46
CA SER A 635 -39.56 19.05 -47.23
C SER A 635 -39.23 19.45 -45.77
N LYS A 636 -38.11 20.20 -45.61
CA LYS A 636 -37.60 20.99 -44.44
C LYS A 636 -37.07 20.19 -43.24
N LYS A 637 -35.98 20.56 -42.54
CA LYS A 637 -35.01 21.68 -42.60
C LYS A 637 -33.78 21.28 -41.75
N LYS A 638 -32.57 21.69 -42.16
CA LYS A 638 -31.33 21.66 -41.35
C LYS A 638 -31.23 22.94 -40.49
N HIS A 639 -30.73 22.82 -39.26
CA HIS A 639 -29.95 23.85 -38.54
C HIS A 639 -28.93 23.09 -37.68
N LYS A 640 -27.66 22.95 -38.12
CA LYS A 640 -26.49 23.80 -37.82
C LYS A 640 -26.29 24.15 -36.34
N ARG A 641 -25.25 23.52 -35.77
CA ARG A 641 -24.47 23.97 -34.60
C ARG A 641 -23.62 25.20 -34.95
N SER A 642 -23.49 26.15 -34.03
CA SER A 642 -22.22 26.83 -33.72
C SER A 642 -22.26 27.63 -32.40
N ARG A 643 -21.37 27.25 -31.47
CA ARG A 643 -20.52 28.05 -30.55
C ARG A 643 -20.98 29.43 -30.03
N SER A 644 -20.95 29.62 -28.70
CA SER A 644 -19.95 30.39 -27.89
C SER A 644 -20.47 30.56 -26.43
N ARG A 645 -19.69 30.25 -25.36
CA ARG A 645 -18.93 31.17 -24.46
C ARG A 645 -19.73 32.43 -24.05
N SER A 646 -19.93 32.84 -22.80
CA SER A 646 -19.26 32.60 -21.50
C SER A 646 -20.21 33.01 -20.36
N GLY A 647 -19.96 32.49 -19.16
CA GLY A 647 -20.47 32.94 -17.87
C GLY A 647 -19.59 32.34 -16.80
#